data_AF-A0A366LRN7-F1
#
_entry.id   AF-A0A366LRN7-F1
#
_cell.length_a   1.000
_cell.length_b   1.000
_cell.length_c   1.000
_cell.angle_alpha   90.00
_cell.angle_beta   90.00
_cell.angle_gamma   90.00
#
_symmetry.space_group_name_H-M   'P 1'
#
loop_
_entity.id
_entity.type
_entity.pdbx_description
1 polymer ?
#
loop_
_entity_poly.entity_id
_entity_poly.type
_entity_poly.pdbx_seq_one_letter_code
_entity_poly.pdbx_strand_id
1 'polypeptide(L)'
;MSARRPAAVGTTFRFALLLSLIVLAAVHWLRRLVRIGREDAVAHDAHCRTIVGADFGVDAPGVWDMYVRCMEGHPRLVEIQWAWTGVAMAGLLVVALIGYFGLPRWRCGRRGLVPLAVTDAAEPGTLEAELARLRDQAGLPARRVRFMLDPYSRGSGALVFGYLRRYVVCLHAGLVATRERDTAGFDAVIRHEFNHITNRDVDLTYSVIAVWRAFLVVVLAPALAFIVVPGLAGDGPKDVVGMAVLVTLVYLVRGDILRTREFHADVVPHDWGTGAGGRLSAAKPRWRIWRFSHIWRSHPSDEERRRAIEDRTLLYRAGPVPYFAGGTATALAAGFSAALPGFTLIAWILGTLLTLMAATLVWRSTVHVAGGSPVAQGWKDGIWLGAGLATGSLVALPGAEGAWPPHHPWVLVAPFAIGAVMCVWIRHVARAAGEPWRAAVFWTAQVAVVAAFGTLLAYFFQYGLAALGSGMPLAAFTEVAAGDAWATVPSWMTFWYPMTIFLETEPLAVVGAALLWVVPAAVCIRTARPRALWAAFGAGLGALPLAALAGLPAWQSAPPSAASAALTQQVHFALLTCAVIAPAVLVAVLFTLIDESAVHGLVAGGVALLSGVAATAGWLPVGAGLGVRTLTCGLFVLCAVVAITAGAVRARRDPVRRAELVTARSAFVLRVTVIAMVGVSGASGARAVRLPDAPIARPNSEVIRNRVEAWLAAGGLNAVRSLGDAARRMEEDVVAVTRLRKVPAKATAGEAAGVYEAFGVALGEVAGRCAELADLATRHERFIPPPDPAAETRWTELIRQSRVEGITCVRELDSGEATMPGLVRAARVPGPLTDRFMARIIAVTGSPISAVPDKPPTRRPQRPITAPADFMVTLCGRFTAAWNGWSDDRPMTPFLRSALRDLARPGSTLKKQATLLKKAIDTHAGVAAGGERGEVLDAVRTIVHLSQLALDGRCRDLTYR
;
A
#
# COMPACT_ATOMS: atom_id res chain seq x y z
N MET A 1 -2.25 7.36 45.96
CA MET A 1 -1.84 6.78 44.65
C MET A 1 -0.49 7.37 44.28
N SER A 2 0.58 6.56 44.25
CA SER A 2 1.88 7.05 43.79
C SER A 2 1.74 7.60 42.37
N ALA A 3 2.30 8.78 42.12
CA ALA A 3 2.33 9.39 40.80
C ALA A 3 3.03 8.44 39.82
N ARG A 4 2.25 7.60 39.13
CA ARG A 4 2.76 6.70 38.10
C ARG A 4 3.42 7.56 37.02
N ARG A 5 4.71 7.28 36.77
CA ARG A 5 5.62 8.03 35.89
C ARG A 5 4.98 8.36 34.52
N PRO A 6 4.57 9.61 34.27
CA PRO A 6 3.94 10.00 32.99
C PRO A 6 4.90 10.04 31.79
N ALA A 7 6.22 9.97 32.04
CA ALA A 7 7.28 10.21 31.05
C ALA A 7 7.44 9.07 30.03
N ALA A 8 7.34 7.79 30.45
CA ALA A 8 7.65 6.64 29.58
C ALA A 8 6.76 6.51 28.34
N VAL A 9 5.58 7.12 28.35
CA VAL A 9 4.59 6.92 27.29
C VAL A 9 4.91 7.76 26.03
N GLY A 10 5.57 8.92 26.17
CA GLY A 10 5.83 9.83 25.05
C GLY A 10 6.92 9.37 24.07
N THR A 11 8.01 8.81 24.59
CA THR A 11 9.12 8.25 23.81
C THR A 11 8.75 6.91 23.18
N THR A 12 7.96 6.09 23.89
CA THR A 12 7.45 4.81 23.39
C THR A 12 6.65 4.94 22.10
N PHE A 13 5.74 5.92 22.03
CA PHE A 13 4.93 6.15 20.82
C PHE A 13 5.78 6.54 19.61
N ARG A 14 6.74 7.44 19.79
CA ARG A 14 7.65 7.84 18.71
C ARG A 14 8.53 6.67 18.25
N PHE A 15 8.94 5.80 19.17
CA PHE A 15 9.63 4.57 18.83
C PHE A 15 8.75 3.60 18.02
N ALA A 16 7.48 3.42 18.41
CA ALA A 16 6.53 2.62 17.66
C ALA A 16 6.31 3.18 16.24
N LEU A 17 6.26 4.52 16.09
CA LEU A 17 6.21 5.19 14.79
C LEU A 17 7.44 4.89 13.94
N LEU A 18 8.64 5.02 14.51
CA LEU A 18 9.89 4.70 13.81
C LEU A 18 9.89 3.24 13.33
N LEU A 19 9.52 2.31 14.22
CA LEU A 19 9.47 0.89 13.89
C LEU A 19 8.45 0.62 12.78
N SER A 20 7.27 1.25 12.87
CA SER A 20 6.22 1.14 11.84
C SER A 20 6.72 1.64 10.48
N LEU A 21 7.39 2.80 10.44
CA LEU A 21 7.99 3.34 9.21
C LEU A 21 9.06 2.41 8.64
N ILE A 22 9.93 1.86 9.49
CA ILE A 22 10.98 0.94 9.04
C ILE A 22 10.38 -0.35 8.50
N VAL A 23 9.37 -0.92 9.15
CA VAL A 23 8.66 -2.11 8.68
C VAL A 23 7.95 -1.83 7.36
N LEU A 24 7.20 -0.73 7.26
CA LEU A 24 6.49 -0.34 6.03
C LEU A 24 7.46 -0.11 4.88
N ALA A 25 8.56 0.63 5.12
CA ALA A 25 9.60 0.85 4.11
C ALA A 25 10.31 -0.44 3.72
N ALA A 26 10.61 -1.32 4.68
CA ALA A 26 11.21 -2.64 4.40
C ALA A 26 10.29 -3.48 3.52
N VAL A 27 9.02 -3.66 3.92
CA VAL A 27 8.03 -4.42 3.14
C VAL A 27 7.86 -3.82 1.74
N HIS A 28 7.81 -2.48 1.63
CA HIS A 28 7.72 -1.79 0.35
C HIS A 28 8.86 -2.21 -0.60
N TRP A 29 10.10 -2.01 -0.15
CA TRP A 29 11.28 -2.14 -0.98
C TRP A 29 11.65 -3.60 -1.23
N LEU A 30 11.48 -4.46 -0.24
CA LEU A 30 11.72 -5.89 -0.41
C LEU A 30 10.72 -6.49 -1.42
N ARG A 31 9.44 -6.11 -1.36
CA ARG A 31 8.45 -6.54 -2.36
C ARG A 31 8.84 -6.03 -3.75
N ARG A 32 9.28 -4.78 -3.84
CA ARG A 32 9.72 -4.17 -5.10
C ARG A 32 10.92 -4.93 -5.68
N LEU A 33 11.95 -5.21 -4.88
CA LEU A 33 13.12 -6.00 -5.29
C LEU A 33 12.75 -7.41 -5.79
N VAL A 34 11.83 -8.09 -5.10
CA VAL A 34 11.35 -9.43 -5.54
C VAL A 34 10.58 -9.34 -6.84
N ARG A 35 9.75 -8.30 -7.03
CA ARG A 35 9.00 -8.09 -8.28
C ARG A 35 9.94 -7.88 -9.46
N ILE A 36 10.95 -7.02 -9.31
CA ILE A 36 11.85 -6.72 -10.42
C ILE A 36 12.79 -7.90 -10.72
N GLY A 37 13.19 -8.67 -9.71
CA GLY A 37 13.91 -9.94 -9.94
C GLY A 37 13.09 -11.04 -10.64
N ARG A 38 11.78 -10.82 -10.88
CA ARG A 38 10.86 -11.80 -11.47
C ARG A 38 9.89 -11.17 -12.48
N GLU A 39 10.41 -10.37 -13.40
CA GLU A 39 9.65 -9.74 -14.48
C GLU A 39 8.72 -10.71 -15.20
N ASP A 40 9.20 -11.91 -15.58
CA ASP A 40 8.38 -12.93 -16.26
C ASP A 40 7.10 -13.29 -15.50
N ALA A 41 7.23 -13.39 -14.18
CA ALA A 41 6.15 -13.82 -13.32
C ALA A 41 5.17 -12.65 -13.05
N VAL A 42 5.70 -11.43 -12.92
CA VAL A 42 4.87 -10.21 -12.84
C VAL A 42 4.10 -9.97 -14.14
N ALA A 43 4.74 -10.21 -15.29
CA ALA A 43 4.08 -10.16 -16.58
C ALA A 43 2.96 -11.20 -16.66
N HIS A 44 3.22 -12.44 -16.24
CA HIS A 44 2.19 -13.50 -16.19
C HIS A 44 1.01 -13.11 -15.28
N ASP A 45 1.27 -12.58 -14.09
CA ASP A 45 0.25 -12.07 -13.16
C ASP A 45 -0.60 -10.95 -13.76
N ALA A 46 0.03 -9.99 -14.45
CA ALA A 46 -0.67 -8.92 -15.17
C ALA A 46 -1.54 -9.47 -16.30
N HIS A 47 -1.01 -10.37 -17.14
CA HIS A 47 -1.79 -11.03 -18.18
C HIS A 47 -2.98 -11.78 -17.59
N CYS A 48 -2.80 -12.52 -16.51
CA CYS A 48 -3.87 -13.23 -15.82
C CYS A 48 -4.99 -12.30 -15.33
N ARG A 49 -4.63 -11.16 -14.70
CA ARG A 49 -5.62 -10.17 -14.25
C ARG A 49 -6.38 -9.55 -15.42
N THR A 50 -5.69 -9.26 -16.51
CA THR A 50 -6.33 -8.74 -17.72
C THR A 50 -7.25 -9.79 -18.36
N ILE A 51 -6.81 -11.05 -18.49
CA ILE A 51 -7.60 -12.16 -19.07
C ILE A 51 -8.93 -12.33 -18.32
N VAL A 52 -8.89 -12.39 -17.00
CA VAL A 52 -10.10 -12.60 -16.19
C VAL A 52 -10.97 -11.35 -16.05
N GLY A 53 -10.46 -10.22 -16.51
CA GLY A 53 -11.14 -8.93 -16.45
C GLY A 53 -11.09 -8.24 -15.09
N ALA A 54 -10.19 -8.68 -14.20
CA ALA A 54 -10.02 -8.10 -12.87
C ALA A 54 -9.55 -6.63 -12.94
N ASP A 55 -8.75 -6.28 -13.94
CA ASP A 55 -8.29 -4.89 -14.13
C ASP A 55 -9.43 -3.95 -14.58
N PHE A 56 -10.58 -4.49 -15.01
CA PHE A 56 -11.75 -3.72 -15.45
C PHE A 56 -12.85 -3.65 -14.38
N GLY A 57 -12.56 -4.05 -13.13
CA GLY A 57 -13.53 -3.96 -12.02
C GLY A 57 -14.73 -4.91 -12.15
N VAL A 58 -14.59 -5.99 -12.92
CA VAL A 58 -15.65 -6.99 -13.09
C VAL A 58 -15.65 -7.92 -11.87
N ASP A 59 -16.43 -7.57 -10.85
CA ASP A 59 -16.69 -8.44 -9.68
C ASP A 59 -17.75 -9.51 -10.01
N ALA A 60 -17.54 -10.27 -11.09
CA ALA A 60 -18.41 -11.40 -11.42
C ALA A 60 -18.05 -12.62 -10.54
N PRO A 61 -19.04 -13.35 -10.00
CA PRO A 61 -18.79 -14.62 -9.33
C PRO A 61 -17.94 -15.55 -10.21
N GLY A 62 -16.80 -16.04 -9.68
CA GLY A 62 -15.89 -16.94 -10.39
C GLY A 62 -14.66 -16.28 -11.04
N VAL A 63 -14.56 -14.95 -11.12
CA VAL A 63 -13.36 -14.25 -11.64
C VAL A 63 -12.11 -14.63 -10.84
N TRP A 64 -12.22 -14.74 -9.52
CA TRP A 64 -11.11 -15.18 -8.68
C TRP A 64 -10.73 -16.65 -8.91
N ASP A 65 -11.69 -17.54 -9.16
CA ASP A 65 -11.39 -18.95 -9.47
C ASP A 65 -10.71 -19.10 -10.83
N MET A 66 -11.07 -18.27 -11.80
CA MET A 66 -10.37 -18.20 -13.09
C MET A 66 -8.96 -17.64 -12.92
N TYR A 67 -8.80 -16.59 -12.10
CA TYR A 67 -7.49 -16.00 -11.84
C TYR A 67 -6.57 -16.99 -11.13
N VAL A 68 -7.06 -17.69 -10.11
CA VAL A 68 -6.31 -18.73 -9.41
C VAL A 68 -5.87 -19.83 -10.38
N ARG A 69 -6.75 -20.25 -11.30
CA ARG A 69 -6.41 -21.21 -12.36
C ARG A 69 -5.36 -20.69 -13.34
N CYS A 70 -5.41 -19.41 -13.73
CA CYS A 70 -4.36 -18.78 -14.55
C CYS A 70 -2.97 -18.89 -13.92
N MET A 71 -2.96 -18.79 -12.59
CA MET A 71 -1.76 -18.78 -11.77
C MET A 71 -1.31 -20.20 -11.38
N GLU A 72 -2.08 -21.25 -11.70
CA GLU A 72 -1.68 -22.64 -11.46
C GLU A 72 -0.42 -22.97 -12.27
N GLY A 73 0.62 -23.51 -11.61
CA GLY A 73 1.91 -23.83 -12.23
C GLY A 73 2.99 -22.75 -12.05
N HIS A 74 2.61 -21.51 -11.74
CA HIS A 74 3.54 -20.55 -11.17
C HIS A 74 3.45 -20.64 -9.65
N PRO A 75 4.52 -21.05 -8.92
CA PRO A 75 4.49 -21.06 -7.46
C PRO A 75 4.04 -19.68 -7.03
N ARG A 76 2.91 -19.61 -6.29
CA ARG A 76 2.11 -18.39 -6.15
C ARG A 76 3.08 -17.26 -5.88
N LEU A 77 3.23 -16.34 -6.83
CA LEU A 77 4.20 -15.24 -6.71
C LEU A 77 4.06 -14.55 -5.37
N VAL A 78 2.83 -14.47 -4.92
CA VAL A 78 2.37 -14.14 -3.58
C VAL A 78 3.13 -14.93 -2.51
N GLU A 79 3.03 -16.27 -2.44
CA GLU A 79 3.75 -17.12 -1.48
C GLU A 79 5.27 -16.94 -1.50
N ILE A 80 5.88 -16.88 -2.69
CA ILE A 80 7.32 -16.64 -2.81
C ILE A 80 7.67 -15.24 -2.30
N GLN A 81 6.93 -14.21 -2.70
CA GLN A 81 7.10 -12.84 -2.21
C GLN A 81 6.96 -12.79 -0.69
N TRP A 82 6.02 -13.53 -0.11
CA TRP A 82 5.83 -13.63 1.33
C TRP A 82 6.99 -14.33 2.02
N ALA A 83 7.46 -15.44 1.48
CA ALA A 83 8.60 -16.16 2.02
C ALA A 83 9.84 -15.26 2.03
N TRP A 84 10.13 -14.58 0.91
CA TRP A 84 11.28 -13.66 0.81
C TRP A 84 11.13 -12.43 1.69
N THR A 85 9.94 -11.82 1.74
CA THR A 85 9.68 -10.68 2.63
C THR A 85 9.83 -11.11 4.09
N GLY A 86 9.30 -12.27 4.47
CA GLY A 86 9.43 -12.86 5.80
C GLY A 86 10.89 -13.13 6.17
N VAL A 87 11.66 -13.77 5.28
CA VAL A 87 13.10 -14.02 5.46
C VAL A 87 13.87 -12.72 5.60
N ALA A 88 13.61 -11.72 4.77
CA ALA A 88 14.30 -10.44 4.85
C ALA A 88 13.91 -9.64 6.11
N MET A 89 12.65 -9.69 6.55
CA MET A 89 12.23 -9.12 7.83
C MET A 89 12.86 -9.84 9.04
N ALA A 90 12.97 -11.17 8.99
CA ALA A 90 13.70 -11.94 9.98
C ALA A 90 15.19 -11.57 9.97
N GLY A 91 15.80 -11.41 8.81
CA GLY A 91 17.18 -10.94 8.64
C GLY A 91 17.39 -9.55 9.23
N LEU A 92 16.48 -8.60 8.98
CA LEU A 92 16.49 -7.27 9.58
C LEU A 92 16.45 -7.37 11.12
N LEU A 93 15.55 -8.19 11.67
CA LEU A 93 15.46 -8.39 13.12
C LEU A 93 16.74 -9.00 13.69
N VAL A 94 17.32 -10.01 13.04
CA VAL A 94 18.58 -10.65 13.46
C VAL A 94 19.72 -9.63 13.47
N VAL A 95 19.90 -8.86 12.40
CA VAL A 95 20.94 -7.80 12.32
C VAL A 95 20.71 -6.73 13.38
N ALA A 96 19.46 -6.35 13.65
CA ALA A 96 19.11 -5.42 14.72
C ALA A 96 19.45 -5.99 16.10
N LEU A 97 19.15 -7.27 16.38
CA LEU A 97 19.50 -7.91 17.65
C LEU A 97 21.02 -8.00 17.85
N ILE A 98 21.77 -8.40 16.80
CA ILE A 98 23.23 -8.42 16.82
C ILE A 98 23.76 -7.01 17.12
N GLY A 99 23.23 -5.97 16.45
CA GLY A 99 23.60 -4.59 16.70
C GLY A 99 23.30 -4.16 18.15
N TYR A 100 22.11 -4.47 18.64
CA TYR A 100 21.65 -4.10 19.98
C TYR A 100 22.54 -4.68 21.09
N PHE A 101 22.89 -5.97 20.99
CA PHE A 101 23.73 -6.64 21.98
C PHE A 101 25.24 -6.44 21.78
N GLY A 102 25.67 -6.29 20.52
CA GLY A 102 27.07 -6.18 20.14
C GLY A 102 27.64 -4.78 20.33
N LEU A 103 26.87 -3.73 20.01
CA LEU A 103 27.37 -2.34 20.01
C LEU A 103 27.89 -1.86 21.38
N PRO A 104 27.17 -2.08 22.51
CA PRO A 104 27.67 -1.72 23.83
C PRO A 104 29.00 -2.41 24.17
N ARG A 105 29.10 -3.71 23.90
CA ARG A 105 30.30 -4.52 24.20
C ARG A 105 31.50 -4.10 23.35
N TRP A 106 31.28 -3.95 22.06
CA TRP A 106 32.28 -3.49 21.12
C TRP A 106 32.80 -2.10 21.49
N ARG A 107 31.91 -1.20 21.94
CA ARG A 107 32.30 0.15 22.38
C ARG A 107 33.20 0.12 23.62
N CYS A 108 32.93 -0.76 24.60
CA CYS A 108 33.81 -0.93 25.75
C CYS A 108 35.22 -1.39 25.34
N GLY A 109 35.30 -2.44 24.52
CA GLY A 109 36.58 -3.01 24.09
C GLY A 109 37.40 -2.04 23.23
N ARG A 110 36.76 -1.37 22.26
CA ARG A 110 37.47 -0.48 21.33
C ARG A 110 38.00 0.80 21.99
N ARG A 111 37.35 1.30 23.05
CA ARG A 111 37.75 2.56 23.70
C ARG A 111 38.69 2.38 24.89
N GLY A 112 39.02 1.14 25.27
CA GLY A 112 39.86 0.89 26.45
C GLY A 112 39.27 1.50 27.73
N LEU A 113 37.94 1.40 27.91
CA LEU A 113 37.27 1.97 29.07
C LEU A 113 37.75 1.30 30.36
N VAL A 114 38.08 2.11 31.37
CA VAL A 114 38.61 1.62 32.64
C VAL A 114 37.47 1.48 33.64
N PRO A 115 37.25 0.30 34.26
CA PRO A 115 36.20 0.14 35.26
C PRO A 115 36.51 0.93 36.53
N LEU A 116 35.49 1.61 37.07
CA LEU A 116 35.55 2.25 38.40
C LEU A 116 34.90 1.32 39.42
N ALA A 117 35.63 0.97 40.47
CA ALA A 117 35.19 0.04 41.51
C ALA A 117 34.32 0.74 42.55
N VAL A 118 33.10 1.13 42.14
CA VAL A 118 32.13 1.76 43.04
C VAL A 118 31.51 0.69 43.96
N THR A 119 32.04 0.58 45.17
CA THR A 119 31.51 -0.28 46.25
C THR A 119 30.72 0.53 47.25
N ASP A 120 29.79 -0.12 47.96
CA ASP A 120 28.98 0.55 49.01
C ASP A 120 29.83 0.94 50.24
N ALA A 121 31.07 0.46 50.32
CA ALA A 121 32.05 0.76 51.37
C ALA A 121 33.14 1.76 50.92
N ALA A 122 32.92 2.51 49.84
CA ALA A 122 33.88 3.50 49.36
C ALA A 122 34.13 4.59 50.41
N GLU A 123 35.40 4.99 50.58
CA GLU A 123 35.78 6.00 51.57
C GLU A 123 35.11 7.36 51.26
N PRO A 124 34.54 8.06 52.26
CA PRO A 124 33.96 9.38 52.07
C PRO A 124 34.95 10.35 51.39
N GLY A 125 34.46 11.13 50.43
CA GLY A 125 35.28 12.09 49.67
C GLY A 125 35.87 11.55 48.36
N THR A 126 35.89 10.22 48.18
CA THR A 126 36.29 9.59 46.92
C THR A 126 35.25 9.80 45.80
N LEU A 127 35.68 9.67 44.55
CA LEU A 127 34.79 9.71 43.39
C LEU A 127 33.75 8.57 43.48
N GLU A 128 34.19 7.39 43.92
CA GLU A 128 33.38 6.20 44.08
C GLU A 128 32.26 6.42 45.10
N ALA A 129 32.57 6.99 46.27
CA ALA A 129 31.57 7.30 47.28
C ALA A 129 30.53 8.32 46.79
N GLU A 130 30.96 9.32 46.01
CA GLU A 130 30.05 10.30 45.42
C GLU A 130 29.13 9.68 44.36
N LEU A 131 29.66 8.82 43.49
CA LEU A 131 28.88 8.08 42.50
C LEU A 131 27.89 7.11 43.15
N ALA A 132 28.30 6.41 44.23
CA ALA A 132 27.40 5.55 45.02
C ALA A 132 26.26 6.38 45.63
N ARG A 133 26.59 7.51 46.28
CA ARG A 133 25.62 8.45 46.85
C ARG A 133 24.60 8.92 45.81
N LEU A 134 25.05 9.39 44.66
CA LEU A 134 24.15 9.87 43.60
C LEU A 134 23.28 8.74 43.03
N ARG A 135 23.84 7.53 42.87
CA ARG A 135 23.11 6.34 42.38
C ARG A 135 21.98 5.97 43.34
N ASP A 136 22.27 5.99 44.64
CA ASP A 136 21.33 5.63 45.68
C ASP A 136 20.22 6.69 45.82
N GLN A 137 20.57 7.97 45.71
CA GLN A 137 19.59 9.08 45.59
C GLN A 137 18.67 8.91 44.37
N ALA A 138 19.19 8.39 43.25
CA ALA A 138 18.39 8.09 42.08
C ALA A 138 17.55 6.80 42.20
N GLY A 139 17.70 6.04 43.29
CA GLY A 139 17.01 4.77 43.51
C GLY A 139 17.41 3.69 42.50
N LEU A 140 18.64 3.74 41.98
CA LEU A 140 19.14 2.80 40.98
C LEU A 140 19.88 1.63 41.67
N PRO A 141 19.46 0.36 41.45
CA PRO A 141 20.14 -0.77 42.06
C PRO A 141 21.60 -0.90 41.58
N ALA A 142 22.54 -1.13 42.49
CA ALA A 142 23.98 -1.31 42.19
C ALA A 142 24.23 -2.31 41.04
N ARG A 143 23.53 -3.46 41.05
CA ARG A 143 23.64 -4.49 39.99
C ARG A 143 23.26 -4.04 38.57
N ARG A 144 22.55 -2.91 38.44
CA ARG A 144 22.07 -2.40 37.15
C ARG A 144 23.00 -1.34 36.55
N VAL A 145 23.89 -0.75 37.33
CA VAL A 145 24.72 0.39 36.90
C VAL A 145 26.18 0.07 37.17
N ARG A 146 26.99 0.06 36.11
CA ARG A 146 28.45 -0.04 36.19
C ARG A 146 29.07 1.29 35.81
N PHE A 147 30.07 1.73 36.56
CA PHE A 147 30.80 2.96 36.23
C PHE A 147 32.09 2.64 35.48
N MET A 148 32.37 3.43 34.45
CA MET A 148 33.57 3.32 33.63
C MET A 148 34.15 4.73 33.42
N LEU A 149 35.46 4.82 33.27
CA LEU A 149 36.19 6.04 32.90
C LEU A 149 36.68 5.91 31.45
N ASP A 150 36.40 6.94 30.63
CA ASP A 150 37.04 7.13 29.33
C ASP A 150 38.24 8.08 29.51
N PRO A 151 39.47 7.55 29.64
CA PRO A 151 40.65 8.36 29.94
C PRO A 151 41.04 9.29 28.79
N TYR A 152 40.54 9.03 27.57
CA TYR A 152 40.90 9.77 26.37
C TYR A 152 39.93 10.93 26.08
N SER A 153 38.75 10.94 26.71
CA SER A 153 37.77 12.00 26.51
C SER A 153 38.05 13.20 27.42
N ARG A 154 38.54 14.29 26.80
CA ARG A 154 38.82 15.57 27.49
C ARG A 154 37.57 16.42 27.77
N GLY A 155 36.39 16.02 27.31
CA GLY A 155 35.16 16.76 27.51
C GLY A 155 34.63 16.65 28.95
N SER A 156 33.90 17.66 29.43
CA SER A 156 33.24 17.69 30.74
C SER A 156 31.87 17.00 30.72
N GLY A 157 31.77 15.84 30.07
CA GLY A 157 30.50 15.12 29.88
C GLY A 157 30.53 13.71 30.44
N ALA A 158 29.39 13.06 30.41
CA ALA A 158 29.25 11.63 30.64
C ALA A 158 28.41 11.03 29.52
N LEU A 159 28.37 9.70 29.46
CA LEU A 159 27.56 8.96 28.51
C LEU A 159 27.05 7.69 29.17
N VAL A 160 25.76 7.43 29.06
CA VAL A 160 25.19 6.13 29.43
C VAL A 160 24.93 5.25 28.20
N PHE A 161 25.29 3.98 28.32
CA PHE A 161 24.94 2.95 27.36
C PHE A 161 24.73 1.58 28.00
N GLY A 162 24.12 0.64 27.29
CA GLY A 162 23.88 -0.70 27.81
C GLY A 162 22.69 -1.38 27.15
N TYR A 163 22.26 -2.50 27.74
CA TYR A 163 21.10 -3.27 27.28
C TYR A 163 20.47 -4.05 28.44
N LEU A 164 19.18 -4.33 28.34
CA LEU A 164 18.43 -5.22 29.25
C LEU A 164 18.62 -4.86 30.73
N ARG A 165 18.52 -3.57 31.06
CA ARG A 165 18.69 -3.06 32.44
C ARG A 165 20.08 -3.25 33.04
N ARG A 166 21.09 -3.56 32.23
CA ARG A 166 22.52 -3.54 32.61
C ARG A 166 23.17 -2.36 31.89
N TYR A 167 23.29 -1.27 32.62
CA TYR A 167 23.76 0.00 32.10
C TYR A 167 25.19 0.28 32.56
N VAL A 168 25.91 0.98 31.71
CA VAL A 168 27.27 1.46 31.90
C VAL A 168 27.20 2.99 31.84
N VAL A 169 27.60 3.64 32.91
CA VAL A 169 27.78 5.09 32.99
C VAL A 169 29.26 5.36 32.76
N CYS A 170 29.58 5.94 31.63
CA CYS A 170 30.94 6.25 31.22
C CYS A 170 31.23 7.73 31.46
N LEU A 171 32.14 8.00 32.38
CA LEU A 171 32.60 9.34 32.73
C LEU A 171 33.75 9.74 31.82
N HIS A 172 33.71 10.94 31.27
CA HIS A 172 34.86 11.49 30.57
C HIS A 172 35.89 12.00 31.60
N ALA A 173 37.19 11.82 31.32
CA ALA A 173 38.26 12.31 32.18
C ALA A 173 38.14 13.82 32.47
N GLY A 174 37.70 14.62 31.48
CA GLY A 174 37.47 16.05 31.67
C GLY A 174 36.42 16.38 32.74
N LEU A 175 35.34 15.58 32.84
CA LEU A 175 34.30 15.76 33.85
C LEU A 175 34.83 15.48 35.26
N VAL A 176 35.58 14.39 35.39
CA VAL A 176 36.21 13.98 36.66
C VAL A 176 37.23 15.03 37.12
N ALA A 177 38.05 15.54 36.20
CA ALA A 177 39.05 16.57 36.49
C ALA A 177 38.44 17.92 36.96
N THR A 178 37.21 18.23 36.53
CA THR A 178 36.52 19.47 36.94
C THR A 178 35.66 19.33 38.20
N ARG A 179 35.51 18.11 38.75
CA ARG A 179 34.61 17.80 39.88
C ARG A 179 34.84 18.65 41.12
N GLU A 180 36.11 18.88 41.49
CA GLU A 180 36.46 19.67 42.67
C GLU A 180 36.16 21.16 42.49
N ARG A 181 36.24 21.67 41.26
CA ARG A 181 35.97 23.08 40.95
C ARG A 181 34.49 23.37 40.69
N ASP A 182 33.76 22.40 40.19
CA ASP A 182 32.33 22.51 39.86
C ASP A 182 31.57 21.23 40.22
N THR A 183 31.47 20.96 41.52
CA THR A 183 30.77 19.78 42.05
C THR A 183 29.30 19.77 41.65
N ALA A 184 28.65 20.94 41.61
CA ALA A 184 27.26 21.03 41.18
C ALA A 184 27.08 20.74 39.69
N GLY A 185 28.04 21.13 38.83
CA GLY A 185 28.07 20.73 37.42
C GLY A 185 28.27 19.24 37.25
N PHE A 186 29.19 18.64 38.03
CA PHE A 186 29.38 17.19 38.07
C PHE A 186 28.09 16.46 38.45
N ASP A 187 27.48 16.80 39.59
CA ASP A 187 26.23 16.21 40.07
C ASP A 187 25.10 16.34 39.05
N ALA A 188 24.97 17.51 38.40
CA ALA A 188 23.94 17.75 37.40
C ALA A 188 24.10 16.82 36.19
N VAL A 189 25.32 16.64 35.69
CA VAL A 189 25.61 15.73 34.56
C VAL A 189 25.32 14.27 34.95
N ILE A 190 25.76 13.82 36.12
CA ILE A 190 25.49 12.44 36.57
C ILE A 190 23.99 12.18 36.74
N ARG A 191 23.25 13.14 37.28
CA ARG A 191 21.79 13.04 37.45
C ARG A 191 21.05 13.03 36.11
N HIS A 192 21.47 13.83 35.14
CA HIS A 192 20.94 13.77 33.76
C HIS A 192 21.08 12.35 33.18
N GLU A 193 22.29 11.79 33.29
CA GLU A 193 22.59 10.42 32.84
C GLU A 193 21.77 9.36 33.59
N PHE A 194 21.55 9.50 34.91
CA PHE A 194 20.67 8.60 35.67
C PHE A 194 19.20 8.75 35.31
N ASN A 195 18.77 9.92 34.84
CA ASN A 195 17.41 10.12 34.39
C ASN A 195 17.16 9.34 33.09
N HIS A 196 18.12 9.27 32.17
CA HIS A 196 18.03 8.36 31.01
C HIS A 196 17.86 6.88 31.43
N ILE A 197 18.58 6.44 32.47
CA ILE A 197 18.44 5.09 33.02
C ILE A 197 17.03 4.87 33.59
N THR A 198 16.56 5.83 34.39
CA THR A 198 15.28 5.78 35.09
C THR A 198 14.09 5.80 34.11
N ASN A 199 14.21 6.55 33.03
CA ASN A 199 13.25 6.63 31.93
C ASN A 199 13.33 5.45 30.94
N ARG A 200 14.35 4.58 31.08
CA ARG A 200 14.67 3.48 30.13
C ARG A 200 15.00 3.97 28.73
N ASP A 201 15.46 5.21 28.61
CA ASP A 201 15.80 5.79 27.32
C ASP A 201 16.99 5.07 26.69
N VAL A 202 17.91 4.55 27.50
CA VAL A 202 19.12 3.85 27.06
C VAL A 202 18.78 2.66 26.15
N ASP A 203 17.93 1.75 26.62
CA ASP A 203 17.47 0.57 25.87
C ASP A 203 16.77 1.00 24.56
N LEU A 204 15.97 2.07 24.61
CA LEU A 204 15.28 2.61 23.46
C LEU A 204 16.25 3.22 22.44
N THR A 205 17.28 3.98 22.86
CA THR A 205 18.29 4.51 21.92
C THR A 205 19.07 3.40 21.24
N TYR A 206 19.50 2.38 21.98
CA TYR A 206 20.25 1.28 21.38
C TYR A 206 19.37 0.46 20.45
N SER A 207 18.09 0.25 20.79
CA SER A 207 17.11 -0.34 19.88
C SER A 207 16.95 0.49 18.59
N VAL A 208 16.76 1.81 18.71
CA VAL A 208 16.66 2.73 17.55
C VAL A 208 17.91 2.67 16.67
N ILE A 209 19.10 2.76 17.26
CA ILE A 209 20.37 2.72 16.53
C ILE A 209 20.52 1.38 15.79
N ALA A 210 20.18 0.27 16.45
CA ALA A 210 20.35 -1.05 15.89
C ALA A 210 19.37 -1.32 14.75
N VAL A 211 18.08 -1.00 14.95
CA VAL A 211 17.04 -1.15 13.90
C VAL A 211 17.34 -0.24 12.71
N TRP A 212 17.79 1.01 12.95
CA TRP A 212 18.21 1.91 11.87
C TRP A 212 19.39 1.35 11.06
N ARG A 213 20.43 0.85 11.72
CA ARG A 213 21.58 0.24 11.03
C ARG A 213 21.19 -1.04 10.28
N ALA A 214 20.31 -1.85 10.85
CA ALA A 214 19.77 -3.03 10.18
C ALA A 214 18.97 -2.64 8.92
N PHE A 215 18.12 -1.61 9.01
CA PHE A 215 17.41 -1.06 7.86
C PHE A 215 18.38 -0.58 6.76
N LEU A 216 19.44 0.16 7.14
CA LEU A 216 20.45 0.61 6.17
C LEU A 216 21.11 -0.55 5.42
N VAL A 217 21.47 -1.63 6.13
CA VAL A 217 22.19 -2.76 5.56
C VAL A 217 21.28 -3.71 4.78
N VAL A 218 20.11 -4.05 5.33
CA VAL A 218 19.22 -5.10 4.81
C VAL A 218 18.23 -4.58 3.77
N VAL A 219 17.88 -3.29 3.82
CA VAL A 219 16.86 -2.72 2.94
C VAL A 219 17.46 -1.64 2.04
N LEU A 220 18.03 -0.59 2.63
CA LEU A 220 18.45 0.59 1.85
C LEU A 220 19.62 0.27 0.91
N ALA A 221 20.66 -0.42 1.39
CA ALA A 221 21.82 -0.73 0.56
C ALA A 221 21.47 -1.62 -0.65
N PRO A 222 20.71 -2.74 -0.50
CA PRO A 222 20.25 -3.51 -1.66
C PRO A 222 19.37 -2.72 -2.60
N ALA A 223 18.45 -1.90 -2.08
CA ALA A 223 17.57 -1.09 -2.92
C ALA A 223 18.33 0.00 -3.68
N LEU A 224 19.32 0.66 -3.07
CA LEU A 224 20.19 1.62 -3.75
C LEU A 224 21.08 0.95 -4.80
N ALA A 225 21.67 -0.20 -4.47
CA ALA A 225 22.44 -0.98 -5.44
C ALA A 225 21.58 -1.33 -6.66
N PHE A 226 20.31 -1.66 -6.42
CA PHE A 226 19.35 -1.95 -7.48
C PHE A 226 18.99 -0.72 -8.33
N ILE A 227 18.73 0.42 -7.69
CA ILE A 227 18.42 1.69 -8.37
C ILE A 227 19.58 2.19 -9.24
N VAL A 228 20.83 2.02 -8.78
CA VAL A 228 22.02 2.57 -9.45
C VAL A 228 22.46 1.73 -10.65
N VAL A 229 22.12 0.44 -10.71
CA VAL A 229 22.52 -0.42 -11.83
C VAL A 229 21.66 -0.12 -13.08
N PRO A 230 22.24 0.43 -14.16
CA PRO A 230 21.49 0.74 -15.38
C PRO A 230 20.90 -0.53 -16.00
N GLY A 231 19.67 -0.45 -16.51
CA GLY A 231 18.95 -1.59 -17.10
C GLY A 231 18.22 -2.49 -16.08
N LEU A 232 18.39 -2.25 -14.78
CA LEU A 232 17.56 -2.84 -13.72
C LEU A 232 16.64 -1.82 -13.04
N ALA A 233 16.90 -0.52 -13.22
CA ALA A 233 16.16 0.54 -12.55
C ALA A 233 14.65 0.44 -12.84
N GLY A 234 13.84 0.47 -11.77
CA GLY A 234 12.37 0.38 -11.78
C GLY A 234 11.67 1.57 -12.43
N ASP A 235 10.61 2.13 -11.80
CA ASP A 235 9.70 3.13 -12.40
C ASP A 235 10.35 4.54 -12.51
N GLY A 236 11.69 4.61 -12.63
CA GLY A 236 12.46 5.83 -12.86
C GLY A 236 12.66 6.71 -11.61
N PRO A 237 12.77 8.05 -11.78
CA PRO A 237 13.01 9.01 -10.71
C PRO A 237 12.04 8.93 -9.52
N LYS A 238 10.82 8.43 -9.74
CA LYS A 238 9.80 8.26 -8.70
C LYS A 238 10.25 7.31 -7.59
N ASP A 239 10.87 6.19 -7.95
CA ASP A 239 11.38 5.21 -6.97
C ASP A 239 12.49 5.83 -6.11
N VAL A 240 13.36 6.65 -6.73
CA VAL A 240 14.40 7.41 -6.02
C VAL A 240 13.80 8.43 -5.05
N VAL A 241 12.80 9.19 -5.50
CA VAL A 241 12.10 10.18 -4.66
C VAL A 241 11.38 9.49 -3.51
N GLY A 242 10.66 8.40 -3.78
CA GLY A 242 9.98 7.60 -2.75
C GLY A 242 10.96 7.07 -1.70
N MET A 243 12.11 6.54 -2.13
CA MET A 243 13.17 6.11 -1.22
C MET A 243 13.71 7.28 -0.39
N ALA A 244 14.03 8.40 -1.04
CA ALA A 244 14.58 9.58 -0.39
C ALA A 244 13.62 10.14 0.66
N VAL A 245 12.31 10.19 0.37
CA VAL A 245 11.27 10.60 1.31
C VAL A 245 11.22 9.66 2.51
N LEU A 246 11.18 8.34 2.29
CA LEU A 246 11.15 7.35 3.38
C LEU A 246 12.38 7.41 4.27
N VAL A 247 13.58 7.45 3.68
CA VAL A 247 14.85 7.55 4.41
C VAL A 247 14.91 8.85 5.21
N THR A 248 14.49 9.96 4.62
CA THR A 248 14.42 11.27 5.29
C THR A 248 13.47 11.20 6.47
N LEU A 249 12.27 10.64 6.29
CA LEU A 249 11.29 10.48 7.36
C LEU A 249 11.81 9.64 8.53
N VAL A 250 12.41 8.48 8.24
CA VAL A 250 13.00 7.62 9.27
C VAL A 250 14.10 8.37 10.03
N TYR A 251 14.93 9.13 9.32
CA TYR A 251 15.96 9.96 9.94
C TYR A 251 15.37 11.07 10.81
N LEU A 252 14.35 11.79 10.34
CA LEU A 252 13.69 12.87 11.06
C LEU A 252 13.01 12.36 12.34
N VAL A 253 12.29 11.23 12.27
CA VAL A 253 11.66 10.61 13.45
C VAL A 253 12.73 10.15 14.44
N ARG A 254 13.84 9.58 13.96
CA ARG A 254 14.99 9.23 14.82
C ARG A 254 15.53 10.48 15.53
N GLY A 255 15.72 11.59 14.81
CA GLY A 255 16.15 12.86 15.39
C GLY A 255 15.17 13.40 16.43
N ASP A 256 13.87 13.30 16.17
CA ASP A 256 12.81 13.71 17.10
C ASP A 256 12.79 12.89 18.40
N ILE A 257 12.96 11.57 18.29
CA ILE A 257 13.10 10.67 19.44
C ILE A 257 14.32 11.06 20.28
N LEU A 258 15.46 11.30 19.64
CA LEU A 258 16.70 11.66 20.32
C LEU A 258 16.54 12.99 21.08
N ARG A 259 15.96 14.02 20.45
CA ARG A 259 15.73 15.32 21.11
C ARG A 259 14.72 15.23 22.26
N THR A 260 13.61 14.52 22.06
CA THR A 260 12.57 14.38 23.09
C THR A 260 13.09 13.66 24.33
N ARG A 261 13.96 12.66 24.16
CA ARG A 261 14.67 12.00 25.28
C ARG A 261 15.44 13.03 26.12
N GLU A 262 16.19 13.92 25.47
CA GLU A 262 17.03 14.88 26.20
C GLU A 262 16.16 15.80 27.06
N PHE A 263 15.04 16.28 26.52
CA PHE A 263 14.08 17.07 27.30
C PHE A 263 13.51 16.30 28.50
N HIS A 264 13.24 15.00 28.37
CA HIS A 264 12.80 14.19 29.50
C HIS A 264 13.89 13.95 30.53
N ALA A 265 15.15 13.86 30.11
CA ALA A 265 16.30 13.70 30.98
C ALA A 265 16.66 14.98 31.73
N ASP A 266 16.43 16.14 31.12
CA ASP A 266 16.62 17.47 31.73
C ASP A 266 15.64 17.72 32.89
N VAL A 267 14.49 17.04 32.89
CA VAL A 267 13.46 17.18 33.93
C VAL A 267 13.82 16.29 35.11
N VAL A 268 14.64 16.85 36.01
CA VAL A 268 15.07 16.19 37.23
C VAL A 268 13.91 16.14 38.25
N PRO A 269 13.66 14.99 38.89
CA PRO A 269 12.69 14.88 39.97
C PRO A 269 12.97 15.90 41.10
N HIS A 270 11.92 16.50 41.68
CA HIS A 270 12.05 17.55 42.70
C HIS A 270 12.80 17.09 43.95
N ASP A 271 12.69 15.81 44.28
CA ASP A 271 13.37 15.13 45.40
C ASP A 271 14.88 14.98 45.20
N TRP A 272 15.40 15.20 43.98
CA TRP A 272 16.85 15.18 43.75
C TRP A 272 17.48 16.55 44.09
N GLY A 273 16.71 17.60 44.39
CA GLY A 273 17.21 18.92 44.83
C GLY A 273 17.26 19.97 43.72
N THR A 274 17.09 21.24 44.11
CA THR A 274 16.68 22.36 43.24
C THR A 274 17.79 23.03 42.41
N GLY A 275 19.05 22.62 42.55
CA GLY A 275 20.19 23.30 41.91
C GLY A 275 20.61 22.80 40.52
N ALA A 276 20.15 21.62 40.08
CA ALA A 276 20.72 20.95 38.90
C ALA A 276 20.26 21.54 37.54
N GLY A 277 19.01 22.01 37.46
CA GLY A 277 18.41 22.43 36.18
C GLY A 277 19.05 23.68 35.56
N GLY A 278 19.54 24.63 36.37
CA GLY A 278 20.09 25.90 35.89
C GLY A 278 21.49 25.80 35.27
N ARG A 279 22.30 24.80 35.65
CA ARG A 279 23.71 24.68 35.20
C ARG A 279 23.92 23.81 33.96
N LEU A 280 22.97 22.95 33.61
CA LEU A 280 23.05 22.07 32.42
C LEU A 280 23.04 22.83 31.09
N SER A 281 22.73 24.13 31.09
CA SER A 281 22.57 24.97 29.89
C SER A 281 23.78 25.88 29.57
N ALA A 282 24.84 25.88 30.39
CA ALA A 282 25.99 26.79 30.24
C ALA A 282 27.05 26.33 29.22
N ALA A 283 26.68 25.58 28.18
CA ALA A 283 27.61 25.17 27.14
C ALA A 283 27.90 26.33 26.17
N LYS A 284 29.17 26.48 25.77
CA LYS A 284 29.61 27.58 24.90
C LYS A 284 28.94 27.49 23.52
N PRO A 285 28.41 28.60 22.96
CA PRO A 285 27.74 28.60 21.67
C PRO A 285 28.68 28.10 20.58
N ARG A 286 28.41 26.91 20.04
CA ARG A 286 29.08 26.40 18.83
C ARG A 286 28.46 27.05 17.59
N TRP A 287 29.34 27.37 16.63
CA TRP A 287 29.12 28.34 15.56
C TRP A 287 27.84 28.13 14.73
N ARG A 288 27.24 29.27 14.34
CA ARG A 288 25.84 29.46 13.96
C ARG A 288 25.57 29.36 12.44
N ILE A 289 26.21 28.44 11.72
CA ILE A 289 26.34 28.59 10.25
C ILE A 289 25.16 28.03 9.43
N TRP A 290 24.18 27.27 9.96
CA TRP A 290 23.07 26.76 9.11
C TRP A 290 21.70 26.84 9.79
N ARG A 291 20.80 27.68 9.24
CA ARG A 291 19.39 27.86 9.69
C ARG A 291 18.60 26.54 9.70
N PHE A 292 18.95 25.58 8.83
CA PHE A 292 18.30 24.26 8.78
C PHE A 292 18.98 23.18 9.61
N SER A 293 20.16 23.44 10.20
CA SER A 293 20.86 22.43 11.01
C SER A 293 20.06 21.96 12.22
N HIS A 294 19.11 22.77 12.71
CA HIS A 294 18.27 22.43 13.85
C HIS A 294 17.41 21.16 13.62
N ILE A 295 17.04 20.87 12.37
CA ILE A 295 16.26 19.67 11.99
C ILE A 295 17.13 18.41 12.03
N TRP A 296 18.41 18.54 11.68
CA TRP A 296 19.37 17.43 11.56
C TRP A 296 20.15 17.17 12.86
N ARG A 297 20.08 18.07 13.84
CA ARG A 297 20.72 17.89 15.14
C ARG A 297 19.98 16.82 15.95
N SER A 298 20.72 15.82 16.40
CA SER A 298 20.21 14.79 17.31
C SER A 298 20.03 15.30 18.75
N HIS A 299 20.65 16.43 19.10
CA HIS A 299 20.54 17.05 20.41
C HIS A 299 19.83 18.41 20.30
N PRO A 300 18.95 18.76 21.24
CA PRO A 300 18.37 20.09 21.31
C PRO A 300 19.45 21.13 21.61
N SER A 301 19.22 22.36 21.18
CA SER A 301 20.06 23.50 21.57
C SER A 301 19.89 23.84 23.05
N ASP A 302 20.89 24.48 23.66
CA ASP A 302 20.85 24.84 25.08
C ASP A 302 19.65 25.75 25.41
N GLU A 303 19.28 26.62 24.48
CA GLU A 303 18.10 27.49 24.59
C GLU A 303 16.78 26.71 24.54
N GLU A 304 16.71 25.64 23.76
CA GLU A 304 15.53 24.75 23.76
C GLU A 304 15.45 23.94 25.05
N ARG A 305 16.59 23.46 25.57
CA ARG A 305 16.65 22.75 26.87
C ARG A 305 16.23 23.67 28.01
N ARG A 306 16.76 24.90 28.05
CA ARG A 306 16.38 25.92 29.03
C ARG A 306 14.88 26.22 28.98
N ARG A 307 14.34 26.45 27.78
CA ARG A 307 12.90 26.63 27.61
C ARG A 307 12.09 25.41 28.03
N ALA A 308 12.55 24.18 27.82
CA ALA A 308 11.86 22.97 28.26
C ALA A 308 11.86 22.79 29.79
N ILE A 309 12.90 23.30 30.47
CA ILE A 309 12.98 23.33 31.94
C ILE A 309 12.04 24.41 32.50
N GLU A 310 12.04 25.60 31.90
CA GLU A 310 11.18 26.74 32.28
C GLU A 310 9.68 26.46 31.97
N ASP A 311 9.39 25.91 30.79
CA ASP A 311 8.06 25.55 30.31
C ASP A 311 7.94 24.04 30.12
N ARG A 312 7.50 23.35 31.19
CA ARG A 312 7.23 21.90 31.17
C ARG A 312 6.14 21.51 30.18
N THR A 313 5.33 22.44 29.67
CA THR A 313 4.31 22.11 28.66
C THR A 313 4.93 21.67 27.33
N LEU A 314 6.18 22.06 27.05
CA LEU A 314 6.94 21.62 25.88
C LEU A 314 7.19 20.11 25.86
N LEU A 315 7.25 19.44 27.02
CA LEU A 315 7.42 17.98 27.14
C LEU A 315 6.22 17.21 26.58
N TYR A 316 5.04 17.83 26.60
CA TYR A 316 3.78 17.20 26.18
C TYR A 316 3.35 17.61 24.77
N ARG A 317 3.99 18.64 24.19
CA ARG A 317 3.74 19.05 22.81
C ARG A 317 4.50 18.15 21.86
N ALA A 318 3.80 17.60 20.87
CA ALA A 318 4.45 16.96 19.74
C ALA A 318 4.83 18.04 18.73
N GLY A 319 6.05 17.94 18.18
CA GLY A 319 6.43 18.76 17.03
C GLY A 319 5.69 18.34 15.75
N PRO A 320 5.93 19.03 14.63
CA PRO A 320 5.32 18.69 13.34
C PRO A 320 5.74 17.31 12.80
N VAL A 321 6.97 16.87 13.13
CA VAL A 321 7.57 15.64 12.57
C VAL A 321 6.76 14.38 12.91
N PRO A 322 6.38 14.09 14.17
CA PRO A 322 5.53 12.94 14.48
C PRO A 322 4.19 12.91 13.72
N TYR A 323 3.55 14.07 13.52
CA TYR A 323 2.28 14.15 12.79
C TYR A 323 2.49 13.86 11.30
N PHE A 324 3.46 14.53 10.67
CA PHE A 324 3.80 14.31 9.27
C PHE A 324 4.23 12.87 8.99
N ALA A 325 5.10 12.32 9.84
CA ALA A 325 5.59 10.96 9.71
C ALA A 325 4.49 9.93 10.00
N GLY A 326 3.62 10.18 10.98
CA GLY A 326 2.44 9.37 11.27
C GLY A 326 1.47 9.32 10.09
N GLY A 327 1.15 10.49 9.51
CA GLY A 327 0.31 10.57 8.32
C GLY A 327 0.90 9.82 7.12
N THR A 328 2.20 10.00 6.87
CA THR A 328 2.87 9.29 5.77
C THR A 328 2.83 7.78 5.99
N ALA A 329 3.15 7.32 7.20
CA ALA A 329 3.09 5.90 7.55
C ALA A 329 1.68 5.31 7.37
N THR A 330 0.63 6.05 7.77
CA THR A 330 -0.76 5.62 7.62
C THR A 330 -1.12 5.47 6.14
N ALA A 331 -0.70 6.42 5.31
CA ALA A 331 -0.97 6.37 3.88
C ALA A 331 -0.23 5.25 3.15
N LEU A 332 1.03 5.00 3.52
CA LEU A 332 1.78 3.87 3.01
C LEU A 332 1.15 2.54 3.43
N ALA A 333 0.78 2.40 4.70
CA ALA A 333 0.08 1.22 5.22
C ALA A 333 -1.18 0.93 4.40
N ALA A 334 -2.02 1.95 4.18
CA ALA A 334 -3.24 1.79 3.42
C ALA A 334 -3.00 1.50 1.92
N GLY A 335 -1.96 2.08 1.32
CA GLY A 335 -1.52 1.71 -0.03
C GLY A 335 -1.12 0.24 -0.16
N PHE A 336 -0.58 -0.37 0.89
CA PHE A 336 -0.33 -1.82 0.90
C PHE A 336 -1.62 -2.66 0.96
N SER A 337 -2.66 -2.22 1.70
CA SER A 337 -3.97 -2.90 1.70
C SER A 337 -4.54 -3.00 0.30
N ALA A 338 -4.56 -1.87 -0.42
CA ALA A 338 -5.16 -1.79 -1.75
C ALA A 338 -4.45 -2.70 -2.75
N ALA A 339 -3.15 -2.93 -2.57
CA ALA A 339 -2.37 -3.76 -3.47
C ALA A 339 -2.50 -5.27 -3.20
N LEU A 340 -2.97 -5.71 -2.03
CA LEU A 340 -2.93 -7.12 -1.62
C LEU A 340 -4.07 -7.47 -0.64
N PRO A 341 -5.04 -8.33 -1.03
CA PRO A 341 -6.17 -8.73 -0.19
C PRO A 341 -5.78 -9.27 1.20
N GLY A 342 -4.63 -9.95 1.32
CA GLY A 342 -4.12 -10.50 2.59
C GLY A 342 -3.45 -9.48 3.52
N PHE A 343 -3.10 -8.28 3.05
CA PHE A 343 -2.48 -7.24 3.88
C PHE A 343 -3.50 -6.34 4.59
N THR A 344 -4.78 -6.44 4.20
CA THR A 344 -5.87 -5.64 4.74
C THR A 344 -5.82 -5.61 6.26
N LEU A 345 -5.72 -6.76 6.94
CA LEU A 345 -5.65 -6.81 8.41
C LEU A 345 -4.42 -6.09 9.00
N ILE A 346 -3.22 -6.33 8.46
CA ILE A 346 -1.98 -5.72 8.97
C ILE A 346 -2.02 -4.20 8.79
N ALA A 347 -2.45 -3.75 7.62
CA ALA A 347 -2.56 -2.34 7.32
C ALA A 347 -3.68 -1.66 8.11
N TRP A 348 -4.80 -2.34 8.40
CA TRP A 348 -5.79 -1.88 9.37
C TRP A 348 -5.22 -1.76 10.78
N ILE A 349 -4.45 -2.75 11.24
CA ILE A 349 -3.78 -2.70 12.55
C ILE A 349 -2.82 -1.52 12.62
N LEU A 350 -1.96 -1.36 11.60
CA LEU A 350 -0.98 -0.28 11.54
C LEU A 350 -1.66 1.09 11.41
N GLY A 351 -2.63 1.24 10.51
CA GLY A 351 -3.40 2.46 10.32
C GLY A 351 -4.16 2.87 11.58
N THR A 352 -4.76 1.90 12.27
CA THR A 352 -5.40 2.09 13.58
C THR A 352 -4.39 2.55 14.62
N LEU A 353 -3.25 1.87 14.75
CA LEU A 353 -2.22 2.20 15.72
C LEU A 353 -1.64 3.61 15.49
N LEU A 354 -1.41 3.98 14.23
CA LEU A 354 -0.89 5.30 13.86
C LEU A 354 -1.92 6.41 14.08
N THR A 355 -3.21 6.13 13.82
CA THR A 355 -4.32 7.05 14.10
C THR A 355 -4.48 7.27 15.60
N LEU A 356 -4.45 6.19 16.40
CA LEU A 356 -4.48 6.23 17.86
C LEU A 356 -3.29 7.00 18.43
N MET A 357 -2.12 6.84 17.83
CA MET A 357 -0.93 7.60 18.21
C MET A 357 -1.14 9.10 17.99
N ALA A 358 -1.54 9.53 16.78
CA ALA A 358 -1.80 10.94 16.48
C ALA A 358 -2.84 11.52 17.44
N ALA A 359 -3.92 10.78 17.68
CA ALA A 359 -4.97 11.16 18.61
C ALA A 359 -4.49 11.28 20.05
N THR A 360 -3.63 10.37 20.51
CA THR A 360 -3.03 10.42 21.84
C THR A 360 -2.10 11.61 22.01
N LEU A 361 -1.31 11.96 20.98
CA LEU A 361 -0.43 13.13 21.00
C LEU A 361 -1.24 14.44 21.12
N VAL A 362 -2.32 14.60 20.34
CA VAL A 362 -3.22 15.76 20.43
C VAL A 362 -3.92 15.80 21.79
N TRP A 363 -4.43 14.66 22.26
CA TRP A 363 -5.12 14.60 23.56
C TRP A 363 -4.19 15.00 24.70
N ARG A 364 -2.98 14.45 24.75
CA ARG A 364 -2.01 14.73 25.83
C ARG A 364 -1.55 16.18 25.82
N SER A 365 -1.20 16.71 24.64
CA SER A 365 -0.83 18.12 24.52
C SER A 365 -1.96 19.04 24.95
N THR A 366 -3.22 18.66 24.74
CA THR A 366 -4.38 19.44 25.15
C THR A 366 -4.61 19.40 26.66
N VAL A 367 -4.62 18.21 27.27
CA VAL A 367 -4.92 18.05 28.70
C VAL A 367 -3.82 18.64 29.60
N HIS A 368 -2.55 18.54 29.20
CA HIS A 368 -1.42 18.97 30.05
C HIS A 368 -1.07 20.46 29.90
N VAL A 369 -1.55 21.13 28.84
CA VAL A 369 -1.32 22.58 28.62
C VAL A 369 -2.40 23.44 29.31
N ALA A 370 -3.51 22.86 29.77
CA ALA A 370 -4.66 23.59 30.34
C ALA A 370 -4.36 24.37 31.65
N GLY A 371 -3.15 24.26 32.21
CA GLY A 371 -2.72 24.95 33.43
C GLY A 371 -2.19 26.39 33.25
N GLY A 372 -2.48 27.07 32.14
CA GLY A 372 -2.20 28.52 31.98
C GLY A 372 -1.37 28.92 30.75
N SER A 373 -0.90 27.98 29.93
CA SER A 373 -0.19 28.29 28.69
C SER A 373 -1.13 28.37 27.48
N PRO A 374 -0.83 29.17 26.45
CA PRO A 374 -1.64 29.24 25.23
C PRO A 374 -1.75 27.85 24.62
N VAL A 375 -2.98 27.36 24.52
CA VAL A 375 -3.26 25.98 24.12
C VAL A 375 -3.02 25.81 22.62
N ALA A 376 -2.28 24.76 22.24
CA ALA A 376 -2.04 24.36 20.85
C ALA A 376 -3.32 24.39 20.03
N GLN A 377 -3.30 24.93 18.80
CA GLN A 377 -4.51 25.24 18.03
C GLN A 377 -5.19 24.01 17.39
N GLY A 378 -4.56 22.83 17.40
CA GLY A 378 -5.10 21.58 16.84
C GLY A 378 -5.09 21.54 15.31
N TRP A 379 -5.52 22.59 14.62
CA TRP A 379 -5.54 22.64 13.14
C TRP A 379 -4.13 22.58 12.55
N LYS A 380 -3.13 23.20 13.20
CA LYS A 380 -1.72 23.12 12.77
C LYS A 380 -1.19 21.69 12.81
N ASP A 381 -1.49 20.97 13.88
CA ASP A 381 -1.11 19.55 14.05
C ASP A 381 -1.78 18.69 12.96
N GLY A 382 -3.05 18.99 12.68
CA GLY A 382 -3.82 18.34 11.63
C GLY A 382 -3.35 18.64 10.20
N ILE A 383 -2.86 19.86 9.92
CA ILE A 383 -2.21 20.17 8.63
C ILE A 383 -0.95 19.34 8.44
N TRP A 384 -0.11 19.20 9.47
CA TRP A 384 1.09 18.36 9.36
C TRP A 384 0.73 16.89 9.16
N LEU A 385 -0.29 16.40 9.87
CA LEU A 385 -0.82 15.06 9.66
C LEU A 385 -1.32 14.86 8.22
N GLY A 386 -2.13 15.80 7.72
CA GLY A 386 -2.67 15.78 6.37
C GLY A 386 -1.62 15.89 5.28
N ALA A 387 -0.59 16.72 5.49
CA ALA A 387 0.58 16.80 4.61
C ALA A 387 1.32 15.46 4.55
N GLY A 388 1.42 14.77 5.69
CA GLY A 388 1.96 13.43 5.78
C GLY A 388 1.14 12.42 4.98
N LEU A 389 -0.18 12.41 5.20
CA LEU A 389 -1.12 11.55 4.47
C LEU A 389 -1.01 11.77 2.95
N ALA A 390 -1.04 13.03 2.49
CA ALA A 390 -0.88 13.37 1.08
C ALA A 390 0.48 12.93 0.52
N THR A 391 1.57 13.14 1.26
CA THR A 391 2.92 12.70 0.86
C THR A 391 2.99 11.18 0.74
N GLY A 392 2.47 10.46 1.72
CA GLY A 392 2.45 9.00 1.70
C GLY A 392 1.56 8.46 0.59
N SER A 393 0.46 9.14 0.24
CA SER A 393 -0.34 8.81 -0.95
C SER A 393 0.49 8.92 -2.22
N LEU A 394 1.19 10.05 -2.42
CA LEU A 394 2.04 10.24 -3.61
C LEU A 394 3.15 9.19 -3.73
N VAL A 395 3.75 8.79 -2.61
CA VAL A 395 4.76 7.71 -2.57
C VAL A 395 4.13 6.34 -2.79
N ALA A 396 2.93 6.10 -2.27
CA ALA A 396 2.20 4.84 -2.40
C ALA A 396 1.51 4.67 -3.75
N LEU A 397 1.34 5.74 -4.54
CA LEU A 397 0.69 5.66 -5.84
C LEU A 397 1.38 4.58 -6.68
N PRO A 398 0.64 3.58 -7.18
CA PRO A 398 1.16 2.64 -8.16
C PRO A 398 1.82 3.43 -9.30
N GLY A 399 2.89 2.89 -9.89
CA GLY A 399 3.54 3.45 -11.08
C GLY A 399 2.67 3.35 -12.33
N ALA A 400 1.39 3.73 -12.25
CA ALA A 400 0.57 3.97 -13.42
C ALA A 400 1.36 4.91 -14.34
N GLU A 401 1.61 4.41 -15.54
CA GLU A 401 2.66 4.82 -16.47
C GLU A 401 2.81 6.35 -16.56
N GLY A 402 3.87 6.89 -15.96
CA GLY A 402 4.33 8.26 -16.21
C GLY A 402 3.50 9.43 -15.64
N ALA A 403 2.39 9.20 -14.94
CA ALA A 403 1.51 10.29 -14.46
C ALA A 403 2.01 10.97 -13.16
N TRP A 404 3.26 11.45 -13.15
CA TRP A 404 3.70 12.46 -12.18
C TRP A 404 3.78 13.81 -12.89
N PRO A 405 2.99 14.83 -12.49
CA PRO A 405 2.06 14.89 -11.34
C PRO A 405 0.75 14.09 -11.54
N PRO A 406 0.03 13.75 -10.45
CA PRO A 406 -1.24 13.01 -10.52
C PRO A 406 -2.28 13.77 -11.35
N HIS A 407 -3.18 13.03 -12.01
CA HIS A 407 -4.21 13.62 -12.90
C HIS A 407 -5.21 14.53 -12.17
N HIS A 408 -5.48 14.24 -10.89
CA HIS A 408 -6.44 14.97 -10.07
C HIS A 408 -5.80 15.45 -8.77
N PRO A 409 -4.87 16.43 -8.82
CA PRO A 409 -4.11 16.86 -7.64
C PRO A 409 -5.00 17.49 -6.55
N TRP A 410 -6.18 17.99 -6.92
CA TRP A 410 -7.16 18.54 -5.97
C TRP A 410 -7.65 17.50 -4.95
N VAL A 411 -7.59 16.20 -5.26
CA VAL A 411 -7.95 15.12 -4.34
C VAL A 411 -7.04 15.13 -3.10
N LEU A 412 -5.81 15.66 -3.21
CA LEU A 412 -4.89 15.79 -2.08
C LEU A 412 -5.37 16.77 -1.00
N VAL A 413 -6.36 17.64 -1.29
CA VAL A 413 -6.95 18.54 -0.28
C VAL A 413 -7.70 17.74 0.80
N ALA A 414 -8.29 16.59 0.45
CA ALA A 414 -9.04 15.77 1.40
C ALA A 414 -8.18 15.30 2.59
N PRO A 415 -6.97 14.73 2.41
CA PRO A 415 -6.05 14.44 3.50
C PRO A 415 -5.79 15.60 4.48
N PHE A 416 -5.63 16.83 3.98
CA PHE A 416 -5.47 18.03 4.82
C PHE A 416 -6.72 18.32 5.64
N ALA A 417 -7.89 18.29 4.99
CA ALA A 417 -9.16 18.51 5.67
C ALA A 417 -9.41 17.44 6.75
N ILE A 418 -9.19 16.16 6.43
CA ILE A 418 -9.33 15.03 7.35
C ILE A 418 -8.42 15.22 8.57
N GLY A 419 -7.13 15.49 8.34
CA GLY A 419 -6.17 15.70 9.42
C GLY A 419 -6.53 16.90 10.30
N ALA A 420 -6.86 18.05 9.70
CA ALA A 420 -7.26 19.26 10.40
C ALA A 420 -8.51 19.05 11.27
N VAL A 421 -9.58 18.51 10.68
CA VAL A 421 -10.85 18.25 11.37
C VAL A 421 -10.65 17.25 12.51
N MET A 422 -9.90 16.17 12.28
CA MET A 422 -9.60 15.17 13.31
C MET A 422 -8.89 15.79 14.52
N CYS A 423 -7.79 16.52 14.30
CA CYS A 423 -7.02 17.09 15.41
C CYS A 423 -7.80 18.20 16.14
N VAL A 424 -8.59 19.01 15.44
CA VAL A 424 -9.47 20.01 16.05
C VAL A 424 -10.55 19.33 16.91
N TRP A 425 -11.21 18.29 16.38
CA TRP A 425 -12.24 17.53 17.11
C TRP A 425 -11.68 16.91 18.40
N ILE A 426 -10.52 16.25 18.33
CA ILE A 426 -9.88 15.60 19.48
C ILE A 426 -9.55 16.62 20.56
N ARG A 427 -9.01 17.78 20.17
CA ARG A 427 -8.72 18.88 21.09
C ARG A 427 -9.98 19.37 21.81
N HIS A 428 -11.08 19.56 21.09
CA HIS A 428 -12.33 20.02 21.69
C HIS A 428 -12.89 19.03 22.69
N VAL A 429 -12.91 17.74 22.35
CA VAL A 429 -13.33 16.67 23.27
C VAL A 429 -12.40 16.58 24.49
N ALA A 430 -11.09 16.67 24.28
CA ALA A 430 -10.09 16.62 25.35
C ALA A 430 -10.23 17.78 26.36
N ARG A 431 -10.54 18.99 25.88
CA ARG A 431 -10.79 20.16 26.75
C ARG A 431 -12.05 20.02 27.58
N ALA A 432 -13.09 19.47 26.97
CA ALA A 432 -14.38 19.30 27.65
C ALA A 432 -14.37 18.11 28.63
N ALA A 433 -13.41 17.19 28.51
CA ALA A 433 -13.23 16.06 29.42
C ALA A 433 -12.76 16.52 30.83
N GLY A 434 -13.71 16.70 31.76
CA GLY A 434 -13.44 16.96 33.17
C GLY A 434 -12.73 15.80 33.89
N GLU A 435 -11.98 16.10 34.96
CA GLU A 435 -11.09 15.16 35.69
C GLU A 435 -11.64 13.74 35.93
N PRO A 436 -12.84 13.54 36.51
CA PRO A 436 -13.29 12.20 36.90
C PRO A 436 -13.57 11.27 35.71
N TRP A 437 -13.76 11.82 34.51
CA TRP A 437 -14.15 11.05 33.32
C TRP A 437 -13.07 11.04 32.23
N ARG A 438 -11.93 11.70 32.45
CA ARG A 438 -10.89 11.86 31.43
C ARG A 438 -10.46 10.55 30.79
N ALA A 439 -10.29 9.49 31.58
CA ALA A 439 -9.87 8.19 31.06
C ALA A 439 -10.96 7.51 30.21
N ALA A 440 -12.22 7.55 30.66
CA ALA A 440 -13.34 6.97 29.92
C ALA A 440 -13.57 7.73 28.60
N VAL A 441 -13.66 9.06 28.66
CA VAL A 441 -13.83 9.91 27.46
C VAL A 441 -12.64 9.76 26.52
N PHE A 442 -11.42 9.64 27.04
CA PHE A 442 -10.24 9.35 26.22
C PHE A 442 -10.45 8.08 25.40
N TRP A 443 -10.75 6.94 26.02
CA TRP A 443 -10.92 5.68 25.31
C TRP A 443 -12.10 5.71 24.32
N THR A 444 -13.24 6.28 24.71
CA THR A 444 -14.38 6.42 23.78
C THR A 444 -14.03 7.32 22.59
N ALA A 445 -13.31 8.43 22.84
CA ALA A 445 -12.85 9.31 21.76
C ALA A 445 -11.84 8.61 20.84
N GLN A 446 -10.95 7.76 21.39
CA GLN A 446 -10.05 6.94 20.57
C GLN A 446 -10.82 6.00 19.64
N VAL A 447 -11.82 5.29 20.16
CA VAL A 447 -12.68 4.39 19.35
C VAL A 447 -13.43 5.19 18.29
N ALA A 448 -13.99 6.35 18.65
CA ALA A 448 -14.68 7.24 17.71
C ALA A 448 -13.76 7.69 16.58
N VAL A 449 -12.53 8.08 16.90
CA VAL A 449 -11.55 8.54 15.92
C VAL A 449 -11.16 7.42 14.97
N VAL A 450 -10.83 6.24 15.50
CA VAL A 450 -10.48 5.08 14.67
C VAL A 450 -11.64 4.67 13.77
N ALA A 451 -12.85 4.55 14.33
CA ALA A 451 -14.01 4.14 13.56
C ALA A 451 -14.37 5.18 12.48
N ALA A 452 -14.40 6.48 12.80
CA ALA A 452 -14.85 7.48 11.84
C ALA A 452 -13.76 7.90 10.86
N PHE A 453 -12.61 8.34 11.37
CA PHE A 453 -11.52 8.82 10.53
C PHE A 453 -10.74 7.66 9.91
N GLY A 454 -10.62 6.51 10.58
CA GLY A 454 -10.02 5.32 9.97
C GLY A 454 -10.83 4.82 8.77
N THR A 455 -12.17 4.80 8.87
CA THR A 455 -13.07 4.55 7.74
C THR A 455 -12.90 5.59 6.63
N LEU A 456 -12.90 6.89 6.95
CA LEU A 456 -12.76 7.94 5.95
C LEU A 456 -11.40 7.87 5.22
N LEU A 457 -10.35 7.50 5.96
CA LEU A 457 -9.04 7.20 5.39
C LEU A 457 -9.07 5.96 4.51
N ALA A 458 -9.67 4.85 4.97
CA ALA A 458 -9.81 3.65 4.15
C ALA A 458 -10.54 3.93 2.84
N TYR A 459 -11.64 4.68 2.91
CA TYR A 459 -12.36 5.19 1.74
C TYR A 459 -11.44 6.00 0.81
N PHE A 460 -10.72 6.99 1.35
CA PHE A 460 -9.79 7.79 0.58
C PHE A 460 -8.67 6.95 -0.06
N PHE A 461 -8.17 5.91 0.61
CA PHE A 461 -7.12 5.07 0.04
C PHE A 461 -7.63 4.09 -1.01
N GLN A 462 -8.86 3.60 -0.86
CA GLN A 462 -9.48 2.72 -1.84
C GLN A 462 -9.87 3.48 -3.12
N TYR A 463 -10.51 4.64 -2.98
CA TYR A 463 -11.07 5.38 -4.14
C TYR A 463 -10.23 6.61 -4.52
N GLY A 464 -9.63 7.30 -3.55
CA GLY A 464 -8.78 8.46 -3.77
C GLY A 464 -7.44 8.15 -4.42
N LEU A 465 -6.77 7.06 -4.05
CA LEU A 465 -5.54 6.64 -4.76
C LEU A 465 -5.83 6.25 -6.21
N ALA A 466 -6.96 5.60 -6.45
CA ALA A 466 -7.38 5.25 -7.80
C ALA A 466 -7.71 6.51 -8.62
N ALA A 467 -8.42 7.48 -8.03
CA ALA A 467 -8.65 8.79 -8.66
C ALA A 467 -7.35 9.56 -8.94
N LEU A 468 -6.35 9.46 -8.06
CA LEU A 468 -5.05 10.10 -8.26
C LEU A 468 -4.22 9.43 -9.37
N GLY A 469 -4.28 8.10 -9.48
CA GLY A 469 -3.33 7.30 -10.26
C GLY A 469 -3.83 6.81 -11.62
N SER A 470 -5.07 6.35 -11.75
CA SER A 470 -5.49 5.61 -12.95
C SER A 470 -6.53 6.33 -13.80
N GLY A 471 -7.18 7.38 -13.29
CA GLY A 471 -8.37 7.98 -13.94
C GLY A 471 -9.56 7.03 -14.08
N MET A 472 -9.37 5.72 -13.87
CA MET A 472 -10.27 4.63 -14.26
C MET A 472 -11.55 4.49 -13.42
N PRO A 473 -11.59 4.75 -12.10
CA PRO A 473 -12.88 4.75 -11.41
C PRO A 473 -13.73 5.87 -12.00
N LEU A 474 -13.14 7.05 -12.19
CA LEU A 474 -13.86 8.18 -12.76
C LEU A 474 -14.28 7.90 -14.20
N ALA A 475 -13.40 7.33 -15.03
CA ALA A 475 -13.68 7.00 -16.43
C ALA A 475 -14.80 5.97 -16.57
N ALA A 476 -14.73 4.85 -15.85
CA ALA A 476 -15.77 3.81 -15.86
C ALA A 476 -17.08 4.34 -15.27
N PHE A 477 -17.04 5.14 -14.20
CA PHE A 477 -18.22 5.83 -13.71
C PHE A 477 -18.74 6.83 -14.73
N THR A 478 -17.88 7.61 -15.43
CA THR A 478 -18.23 8.59 -16.46
C THR A 478 -18.73 7.97 -17.75
N GLU A 479 -18.29 6.75 -18.12
CA GLU A 479 -18.78 6.01 -19.29
C GLU A 479 -20.16 5.41 -19.00
N VAL A 480 -20.37 4.86 -17.81
CA VAL A 480 -21.72 4.53 -17.32
C VAL A 480 -22.59 5.80 -17.23
N ALA A 481 -21.97 6.94 -16.94
CA ALA A 481 -22.61 8.26 -16.92
C ALA A 481 -22.90 8.84 -18.32
N ALA A 482 -22.08 8.52 -19.32
CA ALA A 482 -22.17 9.06 -20.68
C ALA A 482 -23.41 8.56 -21.45
N GLY A 483 -24.20 7.65 -20.87
CA GLY A 483 -25.59 7.44 -21.26
C GLY A 483 -26.47 8.64 -20.90
N ASP A 484 -26.37 9.70 -21.71
CA ASP A 484 -27.14 10.96 -21.84
C ASP A 484 -27.49 11.81 -20.60
N ALA A 485 -27.63 11.24 -19.40
CA ALA A 485 -28.14 11.96 -18.22
C ALA A 485 -27.04 12.50 -17.28
N TRP A 486 -25.82 11.96 -17.32
CA TRP A 486 -24.80 12.35 -16.34
C TRP A 486 -23.65 13.19 -16.89
N ALA A 487 -23.58 13.45 -18.20
CA ALA A 487 -22.54 14.30 -18.78
C ALA A 487 -22.51 15.71 -18.16
N THR A 488 -23.58 16.11 -17.47
CA THR A 488 -23.72 17.38 -16.75
C THR A 488 -23.27 17.34 -15.29
N VAL A 489 -22.95 16.18 -14.70
CA VAL A 489 -22.53 16.08 -13.29
C VAL A 489 -21.05 16.42 -13.16
N PRO A 490 -20.67 17.41 -12.33
CA PRO A 490 -19.27 17.75 -12.12
C PRO A 490 -18.44 16.55 -11.62
N SER A 491 -17.23 16.37 -12.14
CA SER A 491 -16.32 15.28 -11.78
C SER A 491 -15.98 15.16 -10.30
N TRP A 492 -16.09 16.24 -9.53
CA TRP A 492 -15.91 16.19 -8.08
C TRP A 492 -17.08 15.51 -7.36
N MET A 493 -18.29 15.49 -7.93
CA MET A 493 -19.44 14.78 -7.34
C MET A 493 -19.32 13.27 -7.57
N THR A 494 -18.84 12.83 -8.74
CA THR A 494 -18.60 11.40 -9.03
C THR A 494 -17.49 10.81 -8.16
N PHE A 495 -16.55 11.64 -7.67
CA PHE A 495 -15.58 11.22 -6.65
C PHE A 495 -16.22 10.78 -5.34
N TRP A 496 -17.28 11.46 -4.88
CA TRP A 496 -17.94 11.18 -3.59
C TRP A 496 -18.97 10.04 -3.69
N TYR A 497 -19.37 9.66 -4.89
CA TYR A 497 -20.35 8.61 -5.12
C TYR A 497 -19.99 7.26 -4.45
N PRO A 498 -18.75 6.74 -4.54
CA PRO A 498 -18.42 5.50 -3.84
C PRO A 498 -18.48 5.63 -2.30
N MET A 499 -18.53 6.86 -1.74
CA MET A 499 -18.63 7.06 -0.30
C MET A 499 -19.99 6.63 0.23
N THR A 500 -21.06 6.84 -0.54
CA THR A 500 -22.41 6.41 -0.12
C THR A 500 -22.51 4.89 -0.13
N ILE A 501 -21.94 4.23 -1.15
CA ILE A 501 -21.82 2.77 -1.21
C ILE A 501 -21.00 2.28 -0.02
N PHE A 502 -19.86 2.91 0.25
CA PHE A 502 -19.00 2.54 1.37
C PHE A 502 -19.70 2.69 2.72
N LEU A 503 -20.47 3.75 2.93
CA LEU A 503 -21.29 3.94 4.14
C LEU A 503 -22.41 2.90 4.27
N GLU A 504 -22.96 2.43 3.16
CA GLU A 504 -23.97 1.37 3.12
C GLU A 504 -23.37 0.00 3.44
N THR A 505 -22.17 -0.29 2.92
CA THR A 505 -21.54 -1.60 3.04
C THR A 505 -20.67 -1.76 4.28
N GLU A 506 -20.22 -0.66 4.91
CA GLU A 506 -19.31 -0.70 6.06
C GLU A 506 -19.97 -0.22 7.36
N PRO A 507 -20.46 -1.13 8.22
CA PRO A 507 -21.09 -0.77 9.49
C PRO A 507 -20.21 0.09 10.40
N LEU A 508 -18.90 -0.09 10.36
CA LEU A 508 -17.94 0.71 11.12
C LEU A 508 -17.97 2.19 10.74
N ALA A 509 -18.29 2.49 9.47
CA ALA A 509 -18.44 3.85 8.99
C ALA A 509 -19.60 4.57 9.66
N VAL A 510 -20.75 3.89 9.74
CA VAL A 510 -21.96 4.38 10.39
C VAL A 510 -21.75 4.55 11.89
N VAL A 511 -21.13 3.55 12.54
CA VAL A 511 -20.80 3.61 13.97
C VAL A 511 -19.82 4.75 14.25
N GLY A 512 -18.78 4.89 13.44
CA GLY A 512 -17.81 5.98 13.55
C GLY A 512 -18.47 7.35 13.42
N ALA A 513 -19.27 7.55 12.37
CA ALA A 513 -20.02 8.78 12.16
C ALA A 513 -20.91 9.10 13.36
N ALA A 514 -21.65 8.14 13.91
CA ALA A 514 -22.47 8.36 15.10
C ALA A 514 -21.61 8.75 16.32
N LEU A 515 -20.48 8.07 16.54
CA LEU A 515 -19.59 8.34 17.67
C LEU A 515 -18.94 9.73 17.62
N LEU A 516 -18.66 10.27 16.43
CA LEU A 516 -18.14 11.65 16.28
C LEU A 516 -19.06 12.71 16.91
N TRP A 517 -20.34 12.38 17.05
CA TRP A 517 -21.36 13.28 17.59
C TRP A 517 -21.76 12.90 19.01
N VAL A 518 -21.96 11.61 19.27
CA VAL A 518 -22.36 11.09 20.59
C VAL A 518 -21.29 11.40 21.64
N VAL A 519 -20.00 11.31 21.31
CA VAL A 519 -18.92 11.56 22.28
C VAL A 519 -18.91 13.02 22.75
N PRO A 520 -18.83 14.05 21.87
CA PRO A 520 -18.99 15.44 22.30
C PRO A 520 -20.30 15.70 23.02
N ALA A 521 -21.41 15.09 22.58
CA ALA A 521 -22.72 15.25 23.22
C ALA A 521 -22.74 14.74 24.64
N ALA A 522 -22.22 13.53 24.88
CA ALA A 522 -22.13 12.94 26.22
C ALA A 522 -21.24 13.79 27.15
N VAL A 523 -20.16 14.36 26.62
CA VAL A 523 -19.28 15.25 27.38
C VAL A 523 -20.01 16.56 27.72
N CYS A 524 -20.64 17.19 26.73
CA CYS A 524 -21.42 18.43 26.88
C CYS A 524 -22.62 18.27 27.81
N ILE A 525 -23.42 17.21 27.71
CA ILE A 525 -24.60 16.99 28.58
C ILE A 525 -24.18 17.02 30.05
N ARG A 526 -22.96 16.57 30.35
CA ARG A 526 -22.42 16.58 31.71
C ARG A 526 -21.81 17.91 32.13
N THR A 527 -21.29 18.70 31.19
CA THR A 527 -20.61 19.98 31.49
C THR A 527 -21.49 21.23 31.27
N ALA A 528 -22.54 21.14 30.47
CA ALA A 528 -23.30 22.28 29.96
C ALA A 528 -24.54 22.64 30.80
N ARG A 529 -24.91 23.92 30.73
CA ARG A 529 -26.20 24.43 31.23
C ARG A 529 -27.33 24.01 30.27
N PRO A 530 -28.54 23.70 30.77
CA PRO A 530 -29.61 23.07 29.99
C PRO A 530 -30.09 23.82 28.74
N ARG A 531 -29.75 25.12 28.58
CA ARG A 531 -30.20 25.96 27.45
C ARG A 531 -29.59 25.55 26.10
N ALA A 532 -28.33 25.09 26.07
CA ALA A 532 -27.66 24.68 24.83
C ALA A 532 -28.26 23.39 24.25
N LEU A 533 -28.71 22.47 25.11
CA LEU A 533 -29.33 21.21 24.71
C LEU A 533 -30.69 21.42 24.04
N TRP A 534 -31.50 22.36 24.53
CA TRP A 534 -32.81 22.66 23.94
C TRP A 534 -32.72 23.31 22.57
N ALA A 535 -31.72 24.18 22.36
CA ALA A 535 -31.52 24.83 21.08
C ALA A 535 -30.92 23.85 20.03
N ALA A 536 -30.07 22.91 20.45
CA ALA A 536 -29.62 21.78 19.62
C ALA A 536 -30.77 20.85 19.20
N PHE A 537 -31.68 20.55 20.13
CA PHE A 537 -32.87 19.73 19.86
C PHE A 537 -33.86 20.42 18.91
N GLY A 538 -34.06 21.73 19.07
CA GLY A 538 -34.88 22.54 18.17
C GLY A 538 -34.33 22.61 16.74
N ALA A 539 -33.01 22.70 16.59
CA ALA A 539 -32.36 22.67 15.27
C ALA A 539 -32.48 21.30 14.57
N GLY A 540 -32.37 20.19 15.32
CA GLY A 540 -32.57 18.85 14.78
C GLY A 540 -34.00 18.58 14.31
N LEU A 541 -35.00 19.10 15.03
CA LEU A 541 -36.41 19.04 14.61
C LEU A 541 -36.67 19.85 13.33
N GLY A 542 -35.95 20.96 13.13
CA GLY A 542 -36.05 21.80 11.93
C GLY A 542 -35.45 21.19 10.65
N ALA A 543 -34.63 20.13 10.75
CA ALA A 543 -34.05 19.43 9.60
C ALA A 543 -34.97 18.35 9.01
N LEU A 544 -35.92 17.84 9.81
CA LEU A 544 -36.89 16.82 9.38
C LEU A 544 -37.77 17.24 8.19
N PRO A 545 -38.28 18.49 8.10
CA PRO A 545 -39.10 18.94 6.96
C PRO A 545 -38.28 19.06 5.67
N LEU A 546 -37.00 19.43 5.75
CA LEU A 546 -36.10 19.55 4.58
C LEU A 546 -35.75 18.18 4.01
N ALA A 547 -35.53 17.17 4.85
CA ALA A 547 -35.35 15.78 4.43
C ALA A 547 -36.63 15.20 3.79
N ALA A 548 -37.80 15.51 4.35
CA ALA A 548 -39.09 15.10 3.78
C ALA A 548 -39.38 15.78 2.43
N LEU A 549 -39.07 17.08 2.29
CA LEU A 549 -39.22 17.84 1.04
C LEU A 549 -38.28 17.36 -0.08
N ALA A 550 -37.09 16.87 0.26
CA ALA A 550 -36.16 16.29 -0.71
C ALA A 550 -36.55 14.87 -1.17
N GLY A 551 -37.28 14.10 -0.35
CA GLY A 551 -37.72 12.75 -0.68
C GLY A 551 -38.99 12.67 -1.53
N LEU A 552 -39.86 13.67 -1.42
CA LEU A 552 -41.18 13.71 -2.08
C LEU A 552 -41.14 13.68 -3.63
N PRO A 553 -40.24 14.42 -4.32
CA PRO A 553 -40.20 14.41 -5.79
C PRO A 553 -39.65 13.09 -6.37
N ALA A 554 -38.72 12.44 -5.66
CA ALA A 554 -38.06 11.21 -6.12
C ALA A 554 -38.96 9.96 -5.98
N TRP A 555 -39.91 9.99 -5.05
CA TRP A 555 -40.86 8.89 -4.85
C TRP A 555 -42.05 8.93 -5.83
N GLN A 556 -42.27 10.08 -6.49
CA GLN A 556 -43.43 10.31 -7.36
C GLN A 556 -43.13 10.18 -8.87
N SER A 557 -41.85 10.18 -9.28
CA SER A 557 -41.46 9.90 -10.67
C SER A 557 -41.45 8.39 -10.95
N ALA A 558 -42.07 7.99 -12.06
CA ALA A 558 -42.29 6.61 -12.56
C ALA A 558 -41.14 5.61 -12.28
N PRO A 559 -41.41 4.30 -12.11
CA PRO A 559 -40.39 3.31 -11.78
C PRO A 559 -39.26 3.41 -12.80
N PRO A 560 -38.08 3.87 -12.38
CA PRO A 560 -36.95 3.95 -13.27
C PRO A 560 -36.59 2.54 -13.78
N SER A 561 -36.16 2.41 -15.03
CA SER A 561 -35.49 1.19 -15.53
C SER A 561 -34.45 0.71 -14.51
N ALA A 562 -34.14 -0.57 -14.38
CA ALA A 562 -33.20 -1.07 -13.34
C ALA A 562 -31.88 -0.28 -13.27
N ALA A 563 -31.37 0.20 -14.42
CA ALA A 563 -30.21 1.10 -14.51
C ALA A 563 -30.51 2.51 -13.97
N SER A 564 -31.65 3.11 -14.33
CA SER A 564 -32.07 4.38 -13.74
C SER A 564 -32.56 4.25 -12.29
N ALA A 565 -32.83 3.04 -11.78
CA ALA A 565 -33.31 2.79 -10.42
C ALA A 565 -32.15 2.79 -9.44
N ALA A 566 -31.05 2.12 -9.80
CA ALA A 566 -29.78 2.28 -9.10
C ALA A 566 -29.36 3.76 -9.11
N LEU A 567 -29.45 4.43 -10.26
CA LEU A 567 -29.17 5.86 -10.41
C LEU A 567 -30.04 6.76 -9.53
N THR A 568 -31.36 6.59 -9.59
CA THR A 568 -32.31 7.41 -8.82
C THR A 568 -32.11 7.16 -7.33
N GLN A 569 -31.88 5.90 -6.93
CA GLN A 569 -31.56 5.53 -5.56
C GLN A 569 -30.24 6.17 -5.10
N GLN A 570 -29.22 6.23 -5.96
CA GLN A 570 -27.91 6.78 -5.61
C GLN A 570 -27.87 8.32 -5.61
N VAL A 571 -28.50 8.98 -6.58
CA VAL A 571 -28.70 10.44 -6.58
C VAL A 571 -29.57 10.83 -5.39
N HIS A 572 -30.60 10.03 -5.08
CA HIS A 572 -31.38 10.20 -3.88
C HIS A 572 -30.50 10.10 -2.64
N PHE A 573 -29.67 9.06 -2.47
CA PHE A 573 -28.76 8.96 -1.32
C PHE A 573 -27.72 10.07 -1.25
N ALA A 574 -27.21 10.57 -2.38
CA ALA A 574 -26.29 11.71 -2.42
C ALA A 574 -26.99 12.99 -1.97
N LEU A 575 -28.18 13.29 -2.50
CA LEU A 575 -29.00 14.43 -2.09
C LEU A 575 -29.45 14.31 -0.63
N LEU A 576 -29.76 13.10 -0.16
CA LEU A 576 -30.09 12.78 1.22
C LEU A 576 -28.89 13.04 2.13
N THR A 577 -27.71 12.61 1.72
CA THR A 577 -26.45 12.83 2.44
C THR A 577 -26.15 14.32 2.52
N CYS A 578 -26.31 15.08 1.42
CA CYS A 578 -26.20 16.53 1.44
C CYS A 578 -27.26 17.19 2.34
N ALA A 579 -28.52 16.74 2.28
CA ALA A 579 -29.63 17.24 3.08
C ALA A 579 -29.50 16.92 4.57
N VAL A 580 -28.70 15.91 4.94
CA VAL A 580 -28.44 15.51 6.33
C VAL A 580 -27.14 16.15 6.85
N ILE A 581 -26.07 16.15 6.05
CA ILE A 581 -24.75 16.69 6.44
C ILE A 581 -24.73 18.22 6.39
N ALA A 582 -25.27 18.86 5.35
CA ALA A 582 -25.17 20.32 5.23
C ALA A 582 -25.88 21.07 6.37
N PRO A 583 -27.09 20.68 6.82
CA PRO A 583 -27.70 21.29 7.99
C PRO A 583 -26.95 20.98 9.29
N ALA A 584 -26.40 19.77 9.44
CA ALA A 584 -25.58 19.42 10.61
C ALA A 584 -24.32 20.31 10.71
N VAL A 585 -23.63 20.53 9.59
CA VAL A 585 -22.47 21.42 9.51
C VAL A 585 -22.87 22.86 9.75
N LEU A 586 -23.95 23.35 9.12
CA LEU A 586 -24.44 24.70 9.31
C LEU A 586 -24.82 24.96 10.77
N VAL A 587 -25.55 24.04 11.41
CA VAL A 587 -25.91 24.13 12.83
C VAL A 587 -24.67 24.13 13.70
N ALA A 588 -23.66 23.32 13.39
CA ALA A 588 -22.40 23.32 14.12
C ALA A 588 -21.64 24.65 14.00
N VAL A 589 -21.60 25.23 12.79
CA VAL A 589 -20.98 26.54 12.51
C VAL A 589 -21.73 27.69 13.20
N LEU A 590 -23.05 27.72 13.09
CA LEU A 590 -23.86 28.78 13.71
C LEU A 590 -23.73 28.75 15.24
N PHE A 591 -23.74 27.58 15.86
CA PHE A 591 -23.55 27.47 17.30
C PHE A 591 -22.13 27.77 17.77
N THR A 592 -21.11 27.46 16.99
CA THR A 592 -19.72 27.87 17.27
C THR A 592 -19.54 29.38 17.21
N LEU A 593 -20.34 30.07 16.39
CA LEU A 593 -20.34 31.53 16.28
C LEU A 593 -21.11 32.19 17.43
N ILE A 594 -22.18 31.55 17.92
CA ILE A 594 -23.04 32.08 18.99
C ILE A 594 -22.47 31.78 20.39
N ASP A 595 -21.82 30.64 20.56
CA ASP A 595 -21.22 30.20 21.80
C ASP A 595 -19.72 29.97 21.57
N GLU A 596 -18.86 30.63 22.34
CA GLU A 596 -17.39 30.46 22.25
C GLU A 596 -16.96 28.99 22.43
N SER A 597 -17.85 28.15 22.98
CA SER A 597 -17.66 26.72 23.06
C SER A 597 -18.05 26.01 21.76
N ALA A 598 -17.03 25.73 20.94
CA ALA A 598 -17.18 24.92 19.75
C ALA A 598 -17.75 23.51 19.97
N VAL A 599 -17.71 23.03 21.21
CA VAL A 599 -18.27 21.74 21.60
C VAL A 599 -19.79 21.78 21.51
N HIS A 600 -20.44 22.90 21.83
CA HIS A 600 -21.91 23.02 21.71
C HIS A 600 -22.34 23.01 20.24
N GLY A 601 -21.56 23.61 19.34
CA GLY A 601 -21.78 23.50 17.90
C GLY A 601 -21.70 22.06 17.41
N LEU A 602 -20.65 21.32 17.79
CA LEU A 602 -20.55 19.91 17.45
C LEU A 602 -21.76 19.11 17.98
N VAL A 603 -22.22 19.34 19.20
CA VAL A 603 -23.40 18.64 19.72
C VAL A 603 -24.67 18.94 18.91
N ALA A 604 -24.89 20.22 18.58
CA ALA A 604 -26.06 20.64 17.83
C ALA A 604 -26.06 20.06 16.42
N GLY A 605 -24.92 20.10 15.73
CA GLY A 605 -24.76 19.46 14.42
C GLY A 605 -24.98 17.96 14.46
N GLY A 606 -24.53 17.31 15.53
CA GLY A 606 -24.66 15.86 15.70
C GLY A 606 -26.07 15.38 15.97
N VAL A 607 -26.82 16.12 16.77
CA VAL A 607 -28.25 15.88 16.95
C VAL A 607 -28.97 16.05 15.62
N ALA A 608 -28.67 17.11 14.86
CA ALA A 608 -29.25 17.32 13.54
C ALA A 608 -28.91 16.19 12.56
N LEU A 609 -27.66 15.71 12.54
CA LEU A 609 -27.25 14.60 11.69
C LEU A 609 -27.99 13.31 12.06
N LEU A 610 -27.99 12.93 13.35
CA LEU A 610 -28.63 11.71 13.83
C LEU A 610 -30.15 11.74 13.62
N SER A 611 -30.79 12.90 13.81
CA SER A 611 -32.21 13.08 13.47
C SER A 611 -32.46 12.95 11.98
N GLY A 612 -31.57 13.48 11.12
CA GLY A 612 -31.60 13.30 9.68
C GLY A 612 -31.49 11.83 9.28
N VAL A 613 -30.48 11.11 9.80
CA VAL A 613 -30.27 9.67 9.52
C VAL A 613 -31.43 8.81 10.02
N ALA A 614 -31.95 9.08 11.22
CA ALA A 614 -33.09 8.35 11.78
C ALA A 614 -34.37 8.58 10.97
N ALA A 615 -34.59 9.81 10.49
CA ALA A 615 -35.66 10.10 9.56
C ALA A 615 -35.48 9.24 8.30
N THR A 616 -34.33 9.34 7.63
CA THR A 616 -34.07 8.64 6.37
C THR A 616 -34.17 7.11 6.48
N ALA A 617 -33.71 6.53 7.59
CA ALA A 617 -33.80 5.10 7.84
C ALA A 617 -35.24 4.60 8.02
N GLY A 618 -36.14 5.47 8.50
CA GLY A 618 -37.58 5.19 8.59
C GLY A 618 -38.28 5.09 7.22
N TRP A 619 -37.72 5.71 6.18
CA TRP A 619 -38.31 5.76 4.83
C TRP A 619 -37.84 4.63 3.88
N LEU A 620 -36.80 3.86 4.23
CA LEU A 620 -36.34 2.75 3.39
C LEU A 620 -37.37 1.60 3.40
N PRO A 621 -37.72 0.97 2.26
CA PRO A 621 -38.65 -0.16 2.21
C PRO A 621 -38.11 -1.39 2.97
N VAL A 622 -39.03 -2.19 3.52
CA VAL A 622 -38.81 -3.28 4.49
C VAL A 622 -37.86 -4.40 4.00
N GLY A 623 -37.53 -4.46 2.72
CA GLY A 623 -36.75 -5.55 2.12
C GLY A 623 -35.22 -5.43 2.17
N ALA A 624 -34.64 -4.25 2.37
CA ALA A 624 -33.19 -4.04 2.34
C ALA A 624 -32.65 -3.65 3.73
N GLY A 625 -32.05 -4.61 4.44
CA GLY A 625 -31.21 -4.36 5.61
C GLY A 625 -31.92 -4.27 6.96
N LEU A 626 -32.41 -5.42 7.47
CA LEU A 626 -32.93 -5.56 8.84
C LEU A 626 -31.92 -5.10 9.93
N GLY A 627 -30.62 -5.20 9.64
CA GLY A 627 -29.52 -4.86 10.56
C GLY A 627 -29.29 -3.37 10.79
N VAL A 628 -29.47 -2.52 9.77
CA VAL A 628 -29.32 -1.06 9.92
C VAL A 628 -30.47 -0.51 10.76
N ARG A 629 -31.71 -0.94 10.48
CA ARG A 629 -32.92 -0.51 11.18
C ARG A 629 -32.91 -0.85 12.67
N THR A 630 -32.48 -2.06 13.05
CA THR A 630 -32.42 -2.47 14.46
C THR A 630 -31.36 -1.68 15.24
N LEU A 631 -30.22 -1.37 14.63
CA LEU A 631 -29.14 -0.62 15.26
C LEU A 631 -29.48 0.87 15.41
N THR A 632 -30.06 1.52 14.39
CA THR A 632 -30.51 2.92 14.48
C THR A 632 -31.69 3.11 15.44
N CYS A 633 -32.67 2.19 15.43
CA CYS A 633 -33.78 2.25 16.39
C CYS A 633 -33.30 2.00 17.82
N GLY A 634 -32.36 1.05 18.02
CA GLY A 634 -31.77 0.78 19.34
C GLY A 634 -30.99 1.97 19.90
N LEU A 635 -30.18 2.64 19.06
CA LEU A 635 -29.42 3.83 19.46
C LEU A 635 -30.34 5.01 19.77
N PHE A 636 -31.38 5.22 18.95
CA PHE A 636 -32.36 6.29 19.13
C PHE A 636 -33.16 6.09 20.43
N VAL A 637 -33.62 4.86 20.70
CA VAL A 637 -34.34 4.52 21.95
C VAL A 637 -33.41 4.71 23.15
N LEU A 638 -32.15 4.30 23.08
CA LEU A 638 -31.18 4.51 24.16
C LEU A 638 -30.95 6.00 24.45
N CYS A 639 -30.76 6.82 23.41
CA CYS A 639 -30.61 8.26 23.53
C CYS A 639 -31.86 8.94 24.10
N ALA A 640 -33.06 8.54 23.64
CA ALA A 640 -34.33 9.06 24.13
C ALA A 640 -34.58 8.67 25.60
N VAL A 641 -34.31 7.42 25.99
CA VAL A 641 -34.46 6.94 27.37
C VAL A 641 -33.49 7.66 28.31
N VAL A 642 -32.23 7.85 27.92
CA VAL A 642 -31.25 8.61 28.72
C VAL A 642 -31.66 10.08 28.87
N ALA A 643 -32.20 10.71 27.82
CA ALA A 643 -32.68 12.09 27.88
C ALA A 643 -33.93 12.24 28.76
N ILE A 644 -34.89 11.32 28.65
CA ILE A 644 -36.14 11.32 29.43
C ILE A 644 -35.87 11.02 30.90
N THR A 645 -35.03 10.03 31.21
CA THR A 645 -34.67 9.70 32.60
C THR A 645 -33.85 10.81 33.26
N ALA A 646 -32.93 11.46 32.54
CA ALA A 646 -32.21 12.63 33.04
C ALA A 646 -33.14 13.84 33.28
N GLY A 647 -34.18 14.01 32.44
CA GLY A 647 -35.22 15.02 32.63
C GLY A 647 -36.13 14.75 33.83
N ALA A 648 -36.58 13.50 33.98
CA ALA A 648 -37.50 13.07 35.04
C ALA A 648 -36.86 13.12 36.44
N VAL A 649 -35.58 12.75 36.56
CA VAL A 649 -34.83 12.84 37.83
C VAL A 649 -34.66 14.30 38.29
N ARG A 650 -34.71 15.27 37.37
CA ARG A 650 -34.49 16.69 37.66
C ARG A 650 -35.78 17.51 37.77
N ALA A 651 -36.89 17.04 37.18
CA ALA A 651 -38.21 17.67 37.26
C ALA A 651 -38.85 17.61 38.66
N ARG A 652 -38.34 16.78 39.58
CA ARG A 652 -38.80 16.72 40.98
C ARG A 652 -38.45 17.95 41.85
N ARG A 653 -37.85 19.01 41.30
CA ARG A 653 -37.29 20.11 42.11
C ARG A 653 -37.95 21.48 42.03
N ASP A 654 -38.88 21.78 41.10
CA ASP A 654 -39.60 23.07 41.19
C ASP A 654 -40.84 23.16 40.25
N PRO A 655 -42.08 23.03 40.75
CA PRO A 655 -43.27 22.96 39.91
C PRO A 655 -43.97 24.30 39.62
N VAL A 656 -43.67 25.40 40.32
CA VAL A 656 -44.64 26.52 40.41
C VAL A 656 -44.48 27.65 39.37
N ARG A 657 -43.36 27.77 38.64
CA ARG A 657 -43.11 28.95 37.75
C ARG A 657 -43.29 28.75 36.24
N ARG A 658 -43.86 27.63 35.76
CA ARG A 658 -43.81 27.28 34.31
C ARG A 658 -45.13 27.29 33.53
N ALA A 659 -46.28 27.55 34.15
CA ALA A 659 -47.56 27.44 33.44
C ALA A 659 -47.82 28.59 32.43
N GLU A 660 -47.33 29.81 32.67
CA GLU A 660 -47.71 30.98 31.85
C GLU A 660 -46.84 31.19 30.59
N LEU A 661 -45.62 30.63 30.55
CA LEU A 661 -44.70 30.84 29.42
C LEU A 661 -44.94 29.85 28.25
N VAL A 662 -45.67 28.77 28.50
CA VAL A 662 -45.92 27.67 27.54
C VAL A 662 -47.13 27.96 26.65
N THR A 663 -48.15 28.64 27.19
CA THR A 663 -49.39 28.96 26.48
C THR A 663 -49.21 30.07 25.44
N ALA A 664 -48.37 31.08 25.70
CA ALA A 664 -48.16 32.18 24.75
C ALA A 664 -47.35 31.77 23.50
N ARG A 665 -46.48 30.75 23.60
CA ARG A 665 -45.59 30.33 22.50
C ARG A 665 -46.19 29.25 21.59
N SER A 666 -47.18 28.51 22.08
CA SER A 666 -47.87 27.46 21.32
C SER A 666 -48.81 28.04 20.25
N ALA A 667 -49.37 29.23 20.49
CA ALA A 667 -50.29 29.89 19.56
C ALA A 667 -49.61 30.47 18.30
N PHE A 668 -48.31 30.78 18.35
CA PHE A 668 -47.56 31.32 17.22
C PHE A 668 -47.18 30.22 16.21
N VAL A 669 -46.79 29.04 16.71
CA VAL A 669 -46.37 27.90 15.87
C VAL A 669 -47.57 27.28 15.13
N LEU A 670 -48.76 27.26 15.74
CA LEU A 670 -49.97 26.71 15.12
C LEU A 670 -50.46 27.56 13.94
N ARG A 671 -50.32 28.90 14.00
CA ARG A 671 -50.78 29.81 12.92
C ARG A 671 -49.93 29.76 11.66
N VAL A 672 -48.62 29.52 11.79
CA VAL A 672 -47.71 29.38 10.63
C VAL A 672 -47.91 28.04 9.91
N THR A 673 -48.29 27.00 10.64
CA THR A 673 -48.46 25.63 10.10
C THR A 673 -49.73 25.50 9.25
N VAL A 674 -50.82 26.19 9.62
CA VAL A 674 -52.11 26.09 8.90
C VAL A 674 -52.09 26.86 7.56
N ILE A 675 -51.35 27.97 7.47
CA ILE A 675 -51.23 28.77 6.23
C ILE A 675 -50.45 28.00 5.14
N ALA A 676 -49.52 27.13 5.53
CA ALA A 676 -48.73 26.32 4.59
C ALA A 676 -49.50 25.10 4.03
N MET A 677 -50.52 24.59 4.73
CA MET A 677 -51.28 23.40 4.31
C MET A 677 -52.34 23.67 3.24
N VAL A 678 -52.86 24.90 3.12
CA VAL A 678 -53.99 25.19 2.20
C VAL A 678 -53.54 25.48 0.76
N GLY A 679 -52.24 25.65 0.50
CA GLY A 679 -51.72 26.08 -0.80
C GLY A 679 -51.51 25.00 -1.88
N VAL A 680 -51.68 23.71 -1.61
CA VAL A 680 -51.07 22.66 -2.48
C VAL A 680 -52.03 21.56 -2.97
N SER A 681 -53.32 21.58 -2.67
CA SER A 681 -54.24 20.47 -3.04
C SER A 681 -54.82 20.52 -4.47
N GLY A 682 -54.02 20.81 -5.49
CA GLY A 682 -54.48 20.87 -6.89
C GLY A 682 -53.63 20.07 -7.88
N ALA A 683 -54.23 19.02 -8.46
CA ALA A 683 -53.77 18.18 -9.58
C ALA A 683 -52.75 17.07 -9.18
N SER A 684 -52.81 15.82 -9.66
CA SER A 684 -53.36 15.28 -10.91
C SER A 684 -53.55 13.75 -10.78
N GLY A 685 -54.49 13.18 -11.52
CA GLY A 685 -54.56 11.74 -11.77
C GLY A 685 -54.12 11.38 -13.19
N ALA A 686 -53.48 10.21 -13.39
CA ALA A 686 -53.44 9.47 -14.65
C ALA A 686 -52.89 8.03 -14.47
N ARG A 687 -53.36 7.11 -15.33
CA ARG A 687 -53.28 5.64 -15.28
C ARG A 687 -51.95 5.03 -15.79
N ALA A 688 -51.63 3.84 -15.27
CA ALA A 688 -50.42 3.04 -15.54
C ALA A 688 -50.51 2.13 -16.79
N VAL A 689 -49.37 1.93 -17.46
CA VAL A 689 -49.11 0.92 -18.51
C VAL A 689 -47.85 0.13 -18.14
N ARG A 690 -47.84 -1.21 -18.33
CA ARG A 690 -46.71 -2.13 -18.00
C ARG A 690 -45.94 -2.55 -19.25
N LEU A 691 -44.60 -2.65 -19.19
CA LEU A 691 -43.73 -3.40 -20.13
C LEU A 691 -42.36 -3.79 -19.46
N PRO A 692 -41.52 -4.68 -20.08
CA PRO A 692 -40.76 -5.79 -19.44
C PRO A 692 -39.22 -5.62 -19.28
N ASP A 693 -38.57 -6.65 -18.69
CA ASP A 693 -37.15 -6.76 -18.25
C ASP A 693 -36.05 -6.61 -19.34
N ALA A 694 -34.89 -6.01 -19.01
CA ALA A 694 -33.76 -5.78 -19.93
C ALA A 694 -32.41 -6.45 -19.50
N PRO A 695 -31.58 -6.95 -20.44
CA PRO A 695 -30.33 -7.69 -20.17
C PRO A 695 -29.08 -6.81 -19.94
N ILE A 696 -28.06 -7.39 -19.26
CA ILE A 696 -26.75 -6.79 -18.95
C ILE A 696 -25.99 -6.39 -20.21
N ALA A 697 -25.37 -5.20 -20.22
CA ALA A 697 -24.59 -4.68 -21.34
C ALA A 697 -23.37 -5.57 -21.66
N ARG A 698 -23.21 -5.92 -22.94
CA ARG A 698 -22.06 -6.70 -23.42
C ARG A 698 -20.79 -5.83 -23.40
N PRO A 699 -19.62 -6.37 -23.03
CA PRO A 699 -18.35 -5.63 -23.09
C PRO A 699 -18.07 -5.15 -24.52
N ASN A 700 -17.45 -3.97 -24.64
CA ASN A 700 -17.07 -3.41 -25.94
C ASN A 700 -15.99 -4.27 -26.63
N SER A 701 -15.85 -4.12 -27.95
CA SER A 701 -14.91 -4.92 -28.76
C SER A 701 -13.45 -4.70 -28.38
N GLU A 702 -13.11 -3.52 -27.85
CA GLU A 702 -11.75 -3.17 -27.43
C GLU A 702 -11.32 -3.91 -26.15
N VAL A 703 -12.21 -4.01 -25.16
CA VAL A 703 -11.96 -4.82 -23.95
C VAL A 703 -11.81 -6.29 -24.34
N ILE A 704 -12.65 -6.81 -25.24
CA ILE A 704 -12.52 -8.20 -25.73
C ILE A 704 -11.17 -8.41 -26.43
N ARG A 705 -10.75 -7.46 -27.28
CA ARG A 705 -9.44 -7.50 -27.95
C ARG A 705 -8.28 -7.57 -26.95
N ASN A 706 -8.23 -6.63 -26.00
CA ASN A 706 -7.14 -6.55 -25.02
C ASN A 706 -7.08 -7.82 -24.14
N ARG A 707 -8.24 -8.39 -23.80
CA ARG A 707 -8.31 -9.64 -23.03
C ARG A 707 -7.83 -10.85 -23.86
N VAL A 708 -8.13 -10.90 -25.16
CA VAL A 708 -7.63 -11.96 -26.06
C VAL A 708 -6.13 -11.83 -26.30
N GLU A 709 -5.59 -10.62 -26.45
CA GLU A 709 -4.14 -10.40 -26.54
C GLU A 709 -3.40 -10.85 -25.28
N ALA A 710 -3.93 -10.51 -24.10
CA ALA A 710 -3.39 -11.00 -22.83
C ALA A 710 -3.45 -12.54 -22.75
N TRP A 711 -4.52 -13.17 -23.24
CA TRP A 711 -4.66 -14.62 -23.31
C TRP A 711 -3.60 -15.28 -24.21
N LEU A 712 -3.30 -14.66 -25.35
CA LEU A 712 -2.23 -15.13 -26.23
C LEU A 712 -0.86 -15.02 -25.54
N ALA A 713 -0.58 -13.90 -24.87
CA ALA A 713 0.66 -13.65 -24.15
C ALA A 713 0.87 -14.60 -22.95
N ALA A 714 -0.22 -15.00 -22.28
CA ALA A 714 -0.19 -15.99 -21.19
C ALA A 714 0.02 -17.45 -21.67
N GLY A 715 0.24 -17.67 -22.97
CA GLY A 715 0.54 -18.99 -23.53
C GLY A 715 -0.61 -19.64 -24.29
N GLY A 716 -1.75 -18.97 -24.48
CA GLY A 716 -2.87 -19.49 -25.26
C GLY A 716 -2.47 -19.88 -26.69
N LEU A 717 -1.57 -19.11 -27.32
CA LEU A 717 -1.04 -19.43 -28.64
C LEU A 717 -0.22 -20.74 -28.64
N ASN A 718 0.60 -20.95 -27.61
CA ASN A 718 1.40 -22.16 -27.48
C ASN A 718 0.51 -23.39 -27.27
N ALA A 719 -0.58 -23.24 -26.50
CA ALA A 719 -1.55 -24.31 -26.30
C ALA A 719 -2.19 -24.75 -27.64
N VAL A 720 -2.67 -23.79 -28.42
CA VAL A 720 -3.28 -24.05 -29.75
C VAL A 720 -2.26 -24.66 -30.72
N ARG A 721 -1.05 -24.13 -30.79
CA ARG A 721 0.01 -24.65 -31.66
C ARG A 721 0.41 -26.07 -31.27
N SER A 722 0.56 -26.36 -29.99
CA SER A 722 0.92 -27.71 -29.54
C SER A 722 -0.13 -28.76 -29.91
N LEU A 723 -1.43 -28.42 -29.86
CA LEU A 723 -2.50 -29.30 -30.33
C LEU A 723 -2.48 -29.47 -31.85
N GLY A 724 -2.33 -28.38 -32.59
CA GLY A 724 -2.25 -28.41 -34.05
C GLY A 724 -1.04 -29.22 -34.55
N ASP A 725 0.12 -29.05 -33.91
CA ASP A 725 1.34 -29.77 -34.24
C ASP A 725 1.24 -31.26 -33.89
N ALA A 726 0.62 -31.61 -32.75
CA ALA A 726 0.37 -33.01 -32.38
C ALA A 726 -0.58 -33.69 -33.37
N ALA A 727 -1.67 -33.02 -33.76
CA ALA A 727 -2.60 -33.53 -34.75
C ALA A 727 -1.95 -33.70 -36.12
N ARG A 728 -1.09 -32.76 -36.55
CA ARG A 728 -0.37 -32.86 -37.82
C ARG A 728 0.62 -34.02 -37.86
N ARG A 729 1.40 -34.21 -36.78
CA ARG A 729 2.30 -35.36 -36.65
C ARG A 729 1.52 -36.67 -36.70
N MET A 730 0.38 -36.72 -36.01
CA MET A 730 -0.52 -37.88 -36.05
C MET A 730 -1.02 -38.15 -37.48
N GLU A 731 -1.38 -37.12 -38.24
CA GLU A 731 -1.77 -37.28 -39.65
C GLU A 731 -0.62 -37.79 -40.54
N GLU A 732 0.59 -37.26 -40.37
CA GLU A 732 1.78 -37.71 -41.10
C GLU A 732 2.07 -39.20 -40.85
N ASP A 733 2.01 -39.63 -39.59
CA ASP A 733 2.25 -41.03 -39.18
C ASP A 733 1.13 -41.95 -39.70
N VAL A 734 -0.15 -41.54 -39.63
CA VAL A 734 -1.27 -42.30 -40.21
C VAL A 734 -1.13 -42.42 -41.74
N VAL A 735 -0.71 -41.36 -42.43
CA VAL A 735 -0.45 -41.41 -43.88
C VAL A 735 0.70 -42.36 -44.18
N ALA A 736 1.77 -42.40 -43.38
CA ALA A 736 2.84 -43.37 -43.54
C ALA A 736 2.33 -44.82 -43.42
N VAL A 737 1.50 -45.11 -42.40
CA VAL A 737 0.84 -46.42 -42.23
C VAL A 737 -0.03 -46.78 -43.45
N THR A 738 -0.80 -45.84 -44.01
CA THR A 738 -1.61 -46.10 -45.23
C THR A 738 -0.75 -46.47 -46.45
N ARG A 739 0.48 -45.93 -46.54
CA ARG A 739 1.41 -46.25 -47.64
C ARG A 739 2.01 -47.64 -47.48
N LEU A 740 2.37 -48.02 -46.26
CA LEU A 740 2.90 -49.36 -45.94
C LEU A 740 1.88 -50.47 -46.24
N ARG A 741 0.58 -50.19 -46.10
CA ARG A 741 -0.49 -51.14 -46.44
C ARG A 741 -0.54 -51.51 -47.93
N LYS A 742 0.01 -50.68 -48.82
CA LYS A 742 0.09 -50.99 -50.26
C LYS A 742 1.25 -51.94 -50.54
N VAL A 743 1.22 -53.14 -49.95
CA VAL A 743 2.15 -54.21 -50.33
C VAL A 743 1.82 -54.61 -51.77
N PRO A 744 2.77 -54.57 -52.71
CA PRO A 744 2.53 -55.02 -54.07
C PRO A 744 2.17 -56.52 -54.03
N ALA A 745 1.15 -56.92 -54.80
CA ALA A 745 0.66 -58.31 -54.85
C ALA A 745 1.72 -59.36 -55.27
N LYS A 746 2.94 -58.92 -55.62
CA LYS A 746 4.07 -59.74 -56.03
C LYS A 746 5.25 -59.74 -55.03
N ALA A 747 5.07 -59.20 -53.81
CA ALA A 747 6.12 -59.21 -52.79
C ALA A 747 6.51 -60.64 -52.40
N THR A 748 7.82 -60.91 -52.31
CA THR A 748 8.34 -62.16 -51.76
C THR A 748 7.99 -62.27 -50.27
N ALA A 749 7.98 -63.49 -49.72
CA ALA A 749 7.66 -63.72 -48.31
C ALA A 749 8.57 -62.91 -47.35
N GLY A 750 9.84 -62.71 -47.71
CA GLY A 750 10.78 -61.87 -46.95
C GLY A 750 10.45 -60.37 -47.01
N GLU A 751 10.04 -59.86 -48.18
CA GLU A 751 9.58 -58.47 -48.33
C GLU A 751 8.27 -58.23 -47.57
N ALA A 752 7.34 -59.19 -47.61
CA ALA A 752 6.10 -59.11 -46.84
C ALA A 752 6.37 -59.06 -45.33
N ALA A 753 7.26 -59.91 -44.81
CA ALA A 753 7.64 -59.91 -43.40
C ALA A 753 8.24 -58.57 -42.96
N GLY A 754 9.15 -57.98 -43.75
CA GLY A 754 9.72 -56.67 -43.47
C GLY A 754 8.68 -55.54 -43.49
N VAL A 755 7.67 -55.62 -44.36
CA VAL A 755 6.56 -54.65 -44.35
C VAL A 755 5.66 -54.81 -43.13
N TYR A 756 5.38 -56.04 -42.67
CA TYR A 756 4.60 -56.27 -41.45
C TYR A 756 5.32 -55.76 -40.20
N GLU A 757 6.65 -55.93 -40.12
CA GLU A 757 7.45 -55.38 -39.03
C GLU A 757 7.44 -53.84 -39.05
N ALA A 758 7.69 -53.23 -40.22
CA ALA A 758 7.63 -51.78 -40.39
C ALA A 758 6.22 -51.22 -40.09
N PHE A 759 5.17 -51.97 -40.44
CA PHE A 759 3.78 -51.63 -40.15
C PHE A 759 3.49 -51.67 -38.65
N GLY A 760 3.99 -52.68 -37.93
CA GLY A 760 3.87 -52.77 -36.47
C GLY A 760 4.57 -51.60 -35.76
N VAL A 761 5.79 -51.24 -36.20
CA VAL A 761 6.51 -50.07 -35.68
C VAL A 761 5.73 -48.78 -35.93
N ALA A 762 5.25 -48.56 -37.15
CA ALA A 762 4.48 -47.38 -37.51
C ALA A 762 3.15 -47.28 -36.74
N LEU A 763 2.46 -48.40 -36.48
CA LEU A 763 1.28 -48.43 -35.61
C LEU A 763 1.61 -48.05 -34.17
N GLY A 764 2.76 -48.50 -33.65
CA GLY A 764 3.25 -48.09 -32.33
C GLY A 764 3.51 -46.58 -32.23
N GLU A 765 4.07 -45.98 -33.29
CA GLU A 765 4.26 -44.52 -33.38
C GLU A 765 2.92 -43.77 -33.38
N VAL A 766 1.95 -44.23 -34.18
CA VAL A 766 0.59 -43.64 -34.20
C VAL A 766 -0.07 -43.74 -32.83
N ALA A 767 0.03 -44.87 -32.13
CA ALA A 767 -0.49 -45.03 -30.77
C ALA A 767 0.12 -44.00 -29.80
N GLY A 768 1.44 -43.79 -29.89
CA GLY A 768 2.14 -42.75 -29.14
C GLY A 768 1.63 -41.34 -29.42
N ARG A 769 1.34 -41.00 -30.69
CA ARG A 769 0.76 -39.70 -31.06
C ARG A 769 -0.68 -39.52 -30.59
N CYS A 770 -1.49 -40.57 -30.64
CA CYS A 770 -2.86 -40.53 -30.15
C CYS A 770 -2.91 -40.30 -28.62
N ALA A 771 -2.00 -40.93 -27.88
CA ALA A 771 -1.84 -40.67 -26.45
C ALA A 771 -1.33 -39.24 -26.18
N GLU A 772 -0.34 -38.76 -26.96
CA GLU A 772 0.17 -37.38 -26.88
C GLU A 772 -0.95 -36.35 -27.08
N LEU A 773 -1.81 -36.53 -28.09
CA LEU A 773 -2.92 -35.64 -28.38
C LEU A 773 -3.97 -35.64 -27.26
N ALA A 774 -4.35 -36.81 -26.73
CA ALA A 774 -5.31 -36.92 -25.64
C ALA A 774 -4.79 -36.27 -24.34
N ASP A 775 -3.52 -36.47 -24.03
CA ASP A 775 -2.85 -35.87 -22.87
C ASP A 775 -2.72 -34.35 -23.01
N LEU A 776 -2.33 -33.85 -24.19
CA LEU A 776 -2.30 -32.41 -24.47
C LEU A 776 -3.70 -31.78 -24.33
N ALA A 777 -4.75 -32.40 -24.88
CA ALA A 777 -6.11 -31.91 -24.75
C ALA A 777 -6.57 -31.87 -23.28
N THR A 778 -6.24 -32.90 -22.49
CA THR A 778 -6.56 -32.96 -21.06
C THR A 778 -5.81 -31.91 -20.24
N ARG A 779 -4.54 -31.64 -20.59
CA ARG A 779 -3.76 -30.55 -19.97
C ARG A 779 -4.34 -29.18 -20.31
N HIS A 780 -4.69 -28.96 -21.58
CA HIS A 780 -5.20 -27.67 -22.06
C HIS A 780 -6.67 -27.41 -21.72
N GLU A 781 -7.45 -28.43 -21.35
CA GLU A 781 -8.80 -28.25 -20.76
C GLU A 781 -8.76 -27.46 -19.44
N ARG A 782 -7.64 -27.53 -18.71
CA ARG A 782 -7.44 -26.73 -17.49
C ARG A 782 -7.00 -25.30 -17.78
N PHE A 783 -6.61 -25.00 -19.01
CA PHE A 783 -6.21 -23.66 -19.42
C PHE A 783 -7.46 -22.77 -19.56
N ILE A 784 -7.31 -21.48 -19.26
CA ILE A 784 -8.43 -20.53 -19.32
C ILE A 784 -8.95 -20.44 -20.76
N PRO A 785 -10.27 -20.51 -20.99
CA PRO A 785 -10.83 -20.28 -22.32
C PRO A 785 -10.60 -18.82 -22.76
N PRO A 786 -10.47 -18.56 -24.08
CA PRO A 786 -10.30 -17.20 -24.57
C PRO A 786 -11.53 -16.33 -24.24
N PRO A 787 -11.33 -15.06 -23.84
CA PRO A 787 -12.38 -14.17 -23.34
C PRO A 787 -13.25 -13.54 -24.47
N ASP A 788 -13.57 -14.34 -25.49
CA ASP A 788 -14.56 -14.07 -26.54
C ASP A 788 -15.52 -15.27 -26.61
N PRO A 789 -16.84 -15.11 -26.39
CA PRO A 789 -17.77 -16.25 -26.30
C PRO A 789 -17.74 -17.19 -27.51
N ALA A 790 -17.52 -16.62 -28.71
CA ALA A 790 -17.42 -17.41 -29.95
C ALA A 790 -16.09 -18.18 -30.02
N ALA A 791 -14.98 -17.57 -29.61
CA ALA A 791 -13.69 -18.26 -29.48
C ALA A 791 -13.74 -19.32 -28.37
N GLU A 792 -14.37 -19.04 -27.23
CA GLU A 792 -14.55 -19.98 -26.11
C GLU A 792 -15.30 -21.24 -26.55
N THR A 793 -16.39 -21.07 -27.30
CA THR A 793 -17.15 -22.19 -27.86
C THR A 793 -16.26 -23.04 -28.78
N ARG A 794 -15.45 -22.40 -29.65
CA ARG A 794 -14.53 -23.09 -30.57
C ARG A 794 -13.37 -23.75 -29.84
N TRP A 795 -12.86 -23.14 -28.78
CA TRP A 795 -11.81 -23.69 -27.92
C TRP A 795 -12.29 -24.95 -27.22
N THR A 796 -13.47 -24.87 -26.59
CA THR A 796 -14.11 -26.01 -25.92
C THR A 796 -14.31 -27.17 -26.89
N GLU A 797 -14.76 -26.88 -28.11
CA GLU A 797 -14.95 -27.89 -29.13
C GLU A 797 -13.63 -28.50 -29.61
N LEU A 798 -12.58 -27.69 -29.83
CA LEU A 798 -11.24 -28.15 -30.19
C LEU A 798 -10.67 -29.10 -29.13
N ILE A 799 -10.75 -28.72 -27.85
CA ILE A 799 -10.27 -29.53 -26.72
C ILE A 799 -11.07 -30.84 -26.63
N ARG A 800 -12.40 -30.74 -26.65
CA ARG A 800 -13.28 -31.90 -26.53
C ARG A 800 -13.03 -32.90 -27.66
N GLN A 801 -12.98 -32.43 -28.92
CA GLN A 801 -12.75 -33.31 -30.06
C GLN A 801 -11.34 -33.90 -30.04
N SER A 802 -10.30 -33.11 -29.77
CA SER A 802 -8.91 -33.63 -29.69
C SER A 802 -8.76 -34.74 -28.63
N ARG A 803 -9.43 -34.57 -27.47
CA ARG A 803 -9.45 -35.59 -26.41
C ARG A 803 -10.18 -36.85 -26.84
N VAL A 804 -11.39 -36.71 -27.40
CA VAL A 804 -12.22 -37.85 -27.83
C VAL A 804 -11.52 -38.64 -28.94
N GLU A 805 -10.98 -37.97 -29.95
CA GLU A 805 -10.30 -38.62 -31.07
C GLU A 805 -9.00 -39.29 -30.62
N GLY A 806 -8.22 -38.66 -29.74
CA GLY A 806 -7.01 -39.28 -29.16
C GLY A 806 -7.32 -40.54 -28.34
N ILE A 807 -8.31 -40.49 -27.44
CA ILE A 807 -8.71 -41.64 -26.61
C ILE A 807 -9.28 -42.76 -27.47
N THR A 808 -10.16 -42.44 -28.42
CA THR A 808 -10.75 -43.42 -29.33
C THR A 808 -9.66 -44.10 -30.17
N CYS A 809 -8.71 -43.33 -30.71
CA CYS A 809 -7.58 -43.89 -31.46
C CYS A 809 -6.75 -44.87 -30.63
N VAL A 810 -6.34 -44.50 -29.40
CA VAL A 810 -5.58 -45.40 -28.51
C VAL A 810 -6.38 -46.68 -28.25
N ARG A 811 -7.66 -46.55 -27.89
CA ARG A 811 -8.52 -47.71 -27.59
C ARG A 811 -8.66 -48.65 -28.79
N GLU A 812 -8.87 -48.12 -29.98
CA GLU A 812 -9.01 -48.91 -31.21
C GLU A 812 -7.70 -49.62 -31.59
N LEU A 813 -6.55 -48.99 -31.36
CA LEU A 813 -5.24 -49.60 -31.59
C LEU A 813 -4.97 -50.72 -30.57
N ASP A 814 -5.29 -50.49 -29.30
CA ASP A 814 -5.10 -51.48 -28.22
C ASP A 814 -6.04 -52.69 -28.36
N SER A 815 -7.27 -52.49 -28.85
CA SER A 815 -8.22 -53.58 -29.09
C SER A 815 -7.95 -54.37 -30.38
N GLY A 816 -7.05 -53.87 -31.25
CA GLY A 816 -6.85 -54.41 -32.59
C GLY A 816 -8.02 -54.14 -33.55
N GLU A 817 -8.98 -53.28 -33.17
CA GLU A 817 -10.16 -52.93 -33.96
C GLU A 817 -9.94 -51.67 -34.83
N ALA A 818 -8.76 -51.05 -34.76
CA ALA A 818 -8.42 -49.85 -35.53
C ALA A 818 -8.65 -50.04 -37.02
N THR A 819 -9.63 -49.29 -37.54
CA THR A 819 -9.88 -49.21 -38.97
C THR A 819 -9.11 -48.01 -39.54
N MET A 820 -8.52 -48.15 -40.73
CA MET A 820 -7.85 -47.01 -41.39
C MET A 820 -8.75 -45.78 -41.55
N PRO A 821 -10.05 -45.90 -41.87
CA PRO A 821 -10.97 -44.75 -41.85
C PRO A 821 -11.11 -44.10 -40.46
N GLY A 822 -11.09 -44.89 -39.38
CA GLY A 822 -11.08 -44.39 -38.00
C GLY A 822 -9.82 -43.59 -37.68
N LEU A 823 -8.64 -44.14 -37.98
CA LEU A 823 -7.35 -43.46 -37.78
C LEU A 823 -7.23 -42.17 -38.60
N VAL A 824 -7.66 -42.19 -39.87
CA VAL A 824 -7.65 -40.99 -40.74
C VAL A 824 -8.63 -39.93 -40.23
N ARG A 825 -9.79 -40.33 -39.68
CA ARG A 825 -10.74 -39.40 -39.07
C ARG A 825 -10.14 -38.75 -37.84
N ALA A 826 -9.59 -39.55 -36.92
CA ALA A 826 -8.97 -39.05 -35.69
C ALA A 826 -7.85 -38.04 -35.99
N ALA A 827 -7.05 -38.30 -37.03
CA ALA A 827 -5.97 -37.42 -37.46
C ALA A 827 -6.44 -36.09 -38.08
N ARG A 828 -7.52 -36.11 -38.87
CA ARG A 828 -7.93 -34.94 -39.66
C ARG A 828 -8.84 -33.97 -38.93
N VAL A 829 -9.60 -34.42 -37.94
CA VAL A 829 -10.62 -33.61 -37.27
C VAL A 829 -10.03 -32.39 -36.52
N PRO A 830 -8.91 -32.48 -35.78
CA PRO A 830 -8.39 -31.35 -35.01
C PRO A 830 -7.81 -30.21 -35.85
N GLY A 831 -7.30 -30.48 -37.06
CA GLY A 831 -6.68 -29.48 -37.94
C GLY A 831 -7.63 -28.34 -38.35
N PRO A 832 -8.76 -28.64 -39.03
CA PRO A 832 -9.76 -27.63 -39.40
C PRO A 832 -10.41 -26.92 -38.22
N LEU A 833 -10.44 -27.53 -37.03
CA LEU A 833 -10.89 -26.87 -35.81
C LEU A 833 -9.87 -25.86 -35.32
N THR A 834 -8.58 -26.21 -35.36
CA THR A 834 -7.47 -25.31 -35.04
C THR A 834 -7.48 -24.10 -35.96
N ASP A 835 -7.67 -24.30 -37.27
CA ASP A 835 -7.74 -23.21 -38.25
C ASP A 835 -8.95 -22.30 -38.02
N ARG A 836 -10.13 -22.88 -37.77
CA ARG A 836 -11.36 -22.11 -37.46
C ARG A 836 -11.25 -21.34 -36.15
N PHE A 837 -10.56 -21.91 -35.16
CA PHE A 837 -10.27 -21.23 -33.91
C PHE A 837 -9.34 -20.04 -34.15
N MET A 838 -8.21 -20.25 -34.84
CA MET A 838 -7.23 -19.22 -35.13
C MET A 838 -7.80 -18.09 -35.99
N ALA A 839 -8.65 -18.40 -36.96
CA ALA A 839 -9.33 -17.40 -37.77
C ALA A 839 -10.22 -16.47 -36.91
N ARG A 840 -10.84 -16.99 -35.82
CA ARG A 840 -11.60 -16.16 -34.89
C ARG A 840 -10.70 -15.25 -34.06
N ILE A 841 -9.59 -15.79 -33.55
CA ILE A 841 -8.63 -15.00 -32.78
C ILE A 841 -8.11 -13.83 -33.63
N ILE A 842 -7.72 -14.08 -34.88
CA ILE A 842 -7.27 -13.04 -35.82
C ILE A 842 -8.38 -12.00 -36.06
N ALA A 843 -9.63 -12.44 -36.21
CA ALA A 843 -10.76 -11.53 -36.39
C ALA A 843 -11.02 -10.63 -35.17
N VAL A 844 -10.73 -11.11 -33.96
CA VAL A 844 -10.90 -10.34 -32.71
C VAL A 844 -9.73 -9.39 -32.46
N THR A 845 -8.50 -9.82 -32.73
CA THR A 845 -7.30 -8.99 -32.52
C THR A 845 -7.06 -7.98 -33.63
N GLY A 846 -7.58 -8.21 -34.84
CA GLY A 846 -7.39 -7.34 -35.99
C GLY A 846 -5.97 -7.35 -36.56
N SER A 847 -5.07 -8.21 -36.05
CA SER A 847 -3.67 -8.30 -36.48
C SER A 847 -3.29 -9.75 -36.81
N PRO A 848 -2.53 -9.99 -37.91
CA PRO A 848 -1.98 -11.30 -38.21
C PRO A 848 -1.02 -11.73 -37.10
N ILE A 849 -1.24 -12.92 -36.54
CA ILE A 849 -0.54 -13.47 -35.36
C ILE A 849 0.97 -13.64 -35.59
N SER A 850 1.45 -13.57 -36.84
CA SER A 850 2.88 -13.55 -37.17
C SER A 850 3.67 -12.39 -36.54
N ALA A 851 2.98 -11.36 -36.02
CA ALA A 851 3.60 -10.27 -35.27
C ALA A 851 3.89 -10.61 -33.80
N VAL A 852 3.32 -11.70 -33.26
CA VAL A 852 3.61 -12.16 -31.89
C VAL A 852 4.88 -13.02 -31.93
N PRO A 853 5.97 -12.64 -31.24
CA PRO A 853 7.23 -13.36 -31.33
C PRO A 853 7.07 -14.83 -30.94
N ASP A 854 7.50 -15.73 -31.82
CA ASP A 854 7.31 -17.20 -31.74
C ASP A 854 7.91 -17.88 -30.48
N LYS A 855 8.61 -17.13 -29.63
CA LYS A 855 9.16 -17.63 -28.37
C LYS A 855 9.00 -16.59 -27.27
N PRO A 856 8.42 -16.94 -26.12
CA PRO A 856 8.75 -16.21 -24.90
C PRO A 856 10.28 -16.26 -24.71
N PRO A 857 10.91 -15.25 -24.09
CA PRO A 857 12.34 -15.25 -23.80
C PRO A 857 12.67 -16.34 -22.78
N THR A 858 12.64 -17.59 -23.21
CA THR A 858 13.12 -18.72 -22.43
C THR A 858 14.64 -18.62 -22.42
N ARG A 859 15.20 -18.24 -21.27
CA ARG A 859 16.57 -18.61 -20.94
C ARG A 859 16.63 -20.14 -21.00
N ARG A 860 17.06 -20.70 -22.14
CA ARG A 860 17.58 -22.07 -22.17
C ARG A 860 18.62 -22.17 -21.04
N PRO A 861 18.65 -23.24 -20.23
CA PRO A 861 19.77 -23.48 -19.34
C PRO A 861 21.04 -23.37 -20.19
N GLN A 862 21.86 -22.37 -19.90
CA GLN A 862 23.05 -22.08 -20.69
C GLN A 862 23.89 -23.35 -20.68
N ARG A 863 23.99 -24.04 -21.82
CA ARG A 863 25.12 -24.95 -22.02
C ARG A 863 26.38 -24.10 -21.79
N PRO A 864 27.31 -24.53 -20.93
CA PRO A 864 28.56 -23.81 -20.78
C PRO A 864 29.16 -23.61 -22.17
N ILE A 865 29.54 -22.38 -22.49
CA ILE A 865 30.19 -22.04 -23.75
C ILE A 865 31.57 -22.68 -23.70
N THR A 866 31.70 -23.91 -24.20
CA THR A 866 32.94 -24.70 -24.10
C THR A 866 33.85 -24.54 -25.31
N ALA A 867 33.36 -23.94 -26.40
CA ALA A 867 34.12 -23.73 -27.63
C ALA A 867 34.05 -22.27 -28.13
N PRO A 868 35.17 -21.68 -28.60
CA PRO A 868 35.20 -20.34 -29.20
C PRO A 868 34.22 -20.13 -30.36
N ALA A 869 33.87 -21.20 -31.10
CA ALA A 869 32.90 -21.14 -32.19
C ALA A 869 31.48 -20.84 -31.69
N ASP A 870 31.06 -21.43 -30.57
CA ASP A 870 29.74 -21.23 -29.98
C ASP A 870 29.57 -19.80 -29.42
N PHE A 871 30.67 -19.23 -28.90
CA PHE A 871 30.72 -17.84 -28.47
C PHE A 871 30.47 -16.88 -29.64
N MET A 872 31.17 -17.08 -30.77
CA MET A 872 31.04 -16.21 -31.95
C MET A 872 29.66 -16.27 -32.59
N VAL A 873 29.06 -17.45 -32.69
CA VAL A 873 27.67 -17.60 -33.19
C VAL A 873 26.70 -16.82 -32.31
N THR A 874 26.87 -16.90 -30.99
CA THR A 874 26.03 -16.19 -30.02
C THR A 874 26.21 -14.67 -30.10
N LEU A 875 27.46 -14.20 -30.20
CA LEU A 875 27.81 -12.78 -30.29
C LEU A 875 27.29 -12.14 -31.59
N CYS A 876 27.51 -12.80 -32.73
CA CYS A 876 27.02 -12.33 -34.04
C CYS A 876 25.49 -12.35 -34.11
N GLY A 877 24.84 -13.36 -33.52
CA GLY A 877 23.37 -13.42 -33.41
C GLY A 877 22.80 -12.25 -32.60
N ARG A 878 23.41 -11.95 -31.43
CA ARG A 878 22.99 -10.83 -30.58
C ARG A 878 23.21 -9.47 -31.23
N PHE A 879 24.36 -9.26 -31.89
CA PHE A 879 24.63 -8.02 -32.61
C PHE A 879 23.64 -7.80 -33.75
N THR A 880 23.31 -8.86 -34.51
CA THR A 880 22.32 -8.78 -35.60
C THR A 880 20.93 -8.44 -35.06
N ALA A 881 20.52 -9.02 -33.94
CA ALA A 881 19.23 -8.72 -33.31
C ALA A 881 19.17 -7.27 -32.78
N ALA A 882 20.24 -6.81 -32.12
CA ALA A 882 20.34 -5.44 -31.62
C ALA A 882 20.35 -4.40 -32.77
N TRP A 883 21.07 -4.68 -33.86
CA TRP A 883 21.08 -3.81 -35.04
C TRP A 883 19.69 -3.69 -35.68
N ASN A 884 18.98 -4.80 -35.82
CA ASN A 884 17.64 -4.80 -36.43
C ASN A 884 16.60 -4.07 -35.57
N GLY A 885 16.74 -4.08 -34.23
CA GLY A 885 15.85 -3.33 -33.35
C GLY A 885 16.20 -1.85 -33.21
N TRP A 886 17.41 -1.43 -33.60
CA TRP A 886 17.86 -0.03 -33.50
C TRP A 886 17.65 0.76 -34.79
N SER A 887 17.53 0.07 -35.93
CA SER A 887 17.61 0.66 -37.26
C SER A 887 16.34 0.41 -38.07
N ASP A 888 15.20 0.84 -37.55
CA ASP A 888 13.90 0.67 -38.21
C ASP A 888 13.86 1.28 -39.64
N ASP A 889 14.74 2.26 -39.94
CA ASP A 889 14.74 2.98 -41.23
C ASP A 889 15.88 2.64 -42.20
N ARG A 890 16.88 1.80 -41.84
CA ARG A 890 18.00 1.47 -42.75
C ARG A 890 18.45 0.01 -42.65
N PRO A 891 18.09 -0.87 -43.61
CA PRO A 891 18.48 -2.27 -43.52
C PRO A 891 19.99 -2.43 -43.59
N MET A 892 20.52 -3.31 -42.72
CA MET A 892 21.93 -3.71 -42.73
C MET A 892 22.35 -4.13 -44.15
N THR A 893 23.45 -3.56 -44.66
CA THR A 893 23.86 -3.76 -46.05
C THR A 893 24.01 -5.25 -46.38
N PRO A 894 23.67 -5.70 -47.60
CA PRO A 894 23.77 -7.11 -47.99
C PRO A 894 25.17 -7.70 -47.74
N PHE A 895 26.21 -6.87 -47.90
CA PHE A 895 27.60 -7.23 -47.64
C PHE A 895 27.88 -7.51 -46.16
N LEU A 896 27.49 -6.61 -45.25
CA LEU A 896 27.68 -6.81 -43.80
C LEU A 896 26.85 -8.00 -43.29
N ARG A 897 25.66 -8.19 -43.87
CA ARG A 897 24.78 -9.35 -43.58
C ARG A 897 25.40 -10.67 -44.04
N SER A 898 26.00 -10.69 -45.22
CA SER A 898 26.73 -11.87 -45.72
C SER A 898 27.96 -12.15 -44.85
N ALA A 899 28.73 -11.11 -44.50
CA ALA A 899 29.92 -11.26 -43.67
C ALA A 899 29.60 -11.82 -42.28
N LEU A 900 28.57 -11.31 -41.60
CA LEU A 900 28.12 -11.83 -40.31
C LEU A 900 27.55 -13.26 -40.41
N ARG A 901 26.90 -13.60 -41.52
CA ARG A 901 26.37 -14.94 -41.77
C ARG A 901 27.48 -15.95 -42.05
N ASP A 902 28.52 -15.57 -42.79
CA ASP A 902 29.72 -16.38 -43.01
C ASP A 902 30.59 -16.48 -41.74
N LEU A 903 30.55 -15.46 -40.88
CA LEU A 903 31.15 -15.48 -39.53
C LEU A 903 30.51 -16.54 -38.61
N ALA A 904 29.21 -16.80 -38.77
CA ALA A 904 28.45 -17.76 -37.98
C ALA A 904 28.53 -19.22 -38.48
N ARG A 905 29.24 -19.50 -39.59
CA ARG A 905 29.32 -20.86 -40.18
C ARG A 905 30.36 -21.75 -39.45
N PRO A 906 29.98 -22.96 -38.99
CA PRO A 906 30.93 -23.92 -38.41
C PRO A 906 32.03 -24.32 -39.41
N GLY A 907 33.29 -24.37 -38.98
CA GLY A 907 34.44 -24.85 -39.79
C GLY A 907 35.24 -23.76 -40.52
N SER A 908 34.87 -22.50 -40.36
CA SER A 908 35.61 -21.35 -40.89
C SER A 908 36.76 -20.96 -39.94
N THR A 909 37.96 -20.72 -40.47
CA THR A 909 39.11 -20.34 -39.62
C THR A 909 38.94 -18.91 -39.12
N LEU A 910 38.75 -18.73 -37.82
CA LEU A 910 38.55 -17.45 -37.11
C LEU A 910 39.49 -16.31 -37.57
N LYS A 911 40.77 -16.61 -37.85
CA LYS A 911 41.76 -15.64 -38.34
C LYS A 911 41.36 -15.00 -39.68
N LYS A 912 40.80 -15.81 -40.60
CA LYS A 912 40.35 -15.36 -41.92
C LYS A 912 39.12 -14.47 -41.79
N GLN A 913 38.24 -14.77 -40.83
CA GLN A 913 37.00 -14.04 -40.59
C GLN A 913 37.23 -12.71 -39.87
N ALA A 914 38.12 -12.65 -38.87
CA ALA A 914 38.51 -11.41 -38.22
C ALA A 914 39.18 -10.43 -39.19
N THR A 915 39.98 -10.97 -40.14
CA THR A 915 40.62 -10.18 -41.19
C THR A 915 39.60 -9.62 -42.19
N LEU A 916 38.59 -10.41 -42.58
CA LEU A 916 37.51 -9.97 -43.47
C LEU A 916 36.61 -8.92 -42.81
N LEU A 917 36.29 -9.10 -41.53
CA LEU A 917 35.50 -8.15 -40.75
C LEU A 917 36.24 -6.82 -40.60
N LYS A 918 37.53 -6.86 -40.21
CA LYS A 918 38.39 -5.67 -40.14
C LYS A 918 38.47 -4.93 -41.48
N LYS A 919 38.69 -5.66 -42.58
CA LYS A 919 38.76 -5.07 -43.93
C LYS A 919 37.43 -4.43 -44.35
N ALA A 920 36.29 -5.06 -44.04
CA ALA A 920 34.96 -4.50 -44.29
C ALA A 920 34.73 -3.19 -43.51
N ILE A 921 35.20 -3.12 -42.27
CA ILE A 921 35.10 -1.94 -41.40
C ILE A 921 36.00 -0.83 -41.92
N ASP A 922 37.27 -1.12 -42.21
CA ASP A 922 38.23 -0.12 -42.70
C ASP A 922 37.79 0.49 -44.05
N THR A 923 37.15 -0.32 -44.92
CA THR A 923 36.61 0.14 -46.20
C THR A 923 35.40 1.09 -46.03
N HIS A 924 34.62 0.93 -44.95
CA HIS A 924 33.48 1.79 -44.66
C HIS A 924 33.78 2.94 -43.70
N ALA A 925 34.87 2.87 -42.92
CA ALA A 925 35.32 3.92 -42.02
C ALA A 925 35.81 5.18 -42.78
N GLY A 926 36.36 5.01 -43.99
CA GLY A 926 36.81 6.13 -44.84
C GLY A 926 35.70 7.05 -45.39
N VAL A 927 34.43 6.66 -45.26
CA VAL A 927 33.28 7.40 -45.82
C VAL A 927 32.50 8.17 -44.74
N ALA A 928 32.90 8.11 -43.46
CA ALA A 928 32.03 8.50 -42.34
C ALA A 928 32.68 9.51 -41.36
N ALA A 929 32.42 10.81 -41.58
CA ALA A 929 32.64 11.86 -40.58
C ALA A 929 31.27 12.38 -40.07
N GLY A 930 30.84 11.96 -38.87
CA GLY A 930 29.60 12.42 -38.22
C GLY A 930 29.31 11.69 -36.90
N GLY A 931 29.03 12.45 -35.84
CA GLY A 931 29.18 12.07 -34.42
C GLY A 931 28.35 10.91 -33.86
N GLU A 932 27.21 10.54 -34.46
CA GLU A 932 26.37 9.42 -33.99
C GLU A 932 26.94 8.03 -34.33
N ARG A 933 27.99 7.94 -35.17
CA ARG A 933 28.61 6.67 -35.58
C ARG A 933 29.75 6.18 -34.68
N GLY A 934 30.13 6.95 -33.67
CA GLY A 934 31.21 6.61 -32.72
C GLY A 934 30.89 5.37 -31.88
N GLU A 935 29.66 5.27 -31.37
CA GLU A 935 29.22 4.14 -30.54
C GLU A 935 29.17 2.83 -31.32
N VAL A 936 28.79 2.88 -32.60
CA VAL A 936 28.79 1.71 -33.49
C VAL A 936 30.22 1.25 -33.78
N LEU A 937 31.13 2.18 -34.07
CA LEU A 937 32.55 1.87 -34.28
C LEU A 937 33.20 1.31 -33.02
N ASP A 938 32.84 1.79 -31.84
CA ASP A 938 33.35 1.29 -30.56
C ASP A 938 32.74 -0.06 -30.17
N ALA A 939 31.45 -0.30 -30.42
CA ALA A 939 30.83 -1.62 -30.26
C ALA A 939 31.48 -2.65 -31.20
N VAL A 940 31.76 -2.25 -32.45
CA VAL A 940 32.39 -3.12 -33.44
C VAL A 940 33.88 -3.35 -33.13
N ARG A 941 34.63 -2.34 -32.67
CA ARG A 941 36.00 -2.51 -32.17
C ARG A 941 36.03 -3.44 -30.95
N THR A 942 35.04 -3.33 -30.07
CA THR A 942 34.88 -4.21 -28.91
C THR A 942 34.65 -5.65 -29.36
N ILE A 943 33.79 -5.88 -30.35
CA ILE A 943 33.57 -7.21 -30.93
C ILE A 943 34.86 -7.77 -31.53
N VAL A 944 35.61 -6.99 -32.32
CA VAL A 944 36.90 -7.42 -32.90
C VAL A 944 37.92 -7.76 -31.81
N HIS A 945 37.98 -6.95 -30.76
CA HIS A 945 38.88 -7.16 -29.63
C HIS A 945 38.53 -8.43 -28.84
N LEU A 946 37.24 -8.66 -28.57
CA LEU A 946 36.75 -9.88 -27.90
C LEU A 946 36.99 -11.13 -28.77
N SER A 947 36.83 -11.02 -30.09
CA SER A 947 37.17 -12.10 -31.03
C SER A 947 38.67 -12.43 -31.04
N GLN A 948 39.55 -11.42 -30.90
CA GLN A 948 41.00 -11.63 -30.79
C GLN A 948 41.38 -12.29 -29.46
N LEU A 949 40.77 -11.87 -28.35
CA LEU A 949 40.98 -12.52 -27.04
C LEU A 949 40.57 -13.99 -27.04
N ALA A 950 39.48 -14.33 -27.74
CA ALA A 950 39.03 -15.72 -27.89
C ALA A 950 39.99 -16.53 -28.77
N LEU A 951 40.56 -15.92 -29.81
CA LEU A 951 41.58 -16.53 -30.69
C LEU A 951 42.89 -16.83 -29.96
N ASP A 952 43.29 -16.00 -29.00
CA ASP A 952 44.49 -16.18 -28.18
C ASP A 952 44.32 -17.25 -27.08
N GLY A 953 43.18 -17.96 -27.03
CA GLY A 953 42.91 -18.99 -26.02
C GLY A 953 42.61 -18.46 -24.62
N ARG A 954 42.36 -17.15 -24.46
CA ARG A 954 42.08 -16.49 -23.17
C ARG A 954 40.58 -16.45 -22.82
N CYS A 955 39.90 -17.59 -22.97
CA CYS A 955 38.45 -17.68 -22.74
C CYS A 955 38.00 -17.40 -21.29
N ARG A 956 38.90 -17.51 -20.29
CA ARG A 956 38.56 -17.21 -18.89
C ARG A 956 38.33 -15.72 -18.61
N ASP A 957 39.02 -14.83 -19.31
CA ASP A 957 38.84 -13.37 -19.13
C ASP A 957 37.56 -12.84 -19.81
N LEU A 958 36.99 -13.64 -20.72
CA LEU A 958 35.81 -13.31 -21.55
C LEU A 958 34.46 -13.59 -20.87
N THR A 959 34.40 -14.44 -19.86
CA THR A 959 33.14 -14.72 -19.15
C THR A 959 32.81 -13.63 -18.12
N TYR A 960 33.81 -12.82 -17.73
CA TYR A 960 33.69 -11.79 -16.69
C TYR A 960 33.46 -10.37 -17.26
N ARG A 961 33.82 -10.11 -18.52
CA ARG A 961 33.59 -8.85 -19.24
C ARG A 961 32.50 -9.04 -20.28
#